data_AF-A0AAV2D469-F1
#
_entry.id   AF-A0AAV2D469-F1
#
_cell.length_a   1.000
_cell.length_b   1.000
_cell.length_c   1.000
_cell.angle_alpha   90.00
_cell.angle_beta   90.00
_cell.angle_gamma   90.00
#
_symmetry.space_group_name_H-M   'P 1'
#
loop_
_entity.id
_entity.type
_entity.pdbx_description
1 polymer ?
#
loop_
_entity_poly.entity_id
_entity_poly.type
_entity_poly.pdbx_seq_one_letter_code
_entity_poly.pdbx_strand_id
1 'polypeptide(L)'
;MHDHIRDLGRAIVKEEDVRHPYNRSRIWSTDDALDMLRNRQGSERVEAIQIHANSNEMLKSQNFEKLSGLRYLDVRYGQMMGDFSQDNWKGWSGVKAATKLKAVNLFNCIELTKYPDMSRCTSLEIINFMWCRKMEGQIHIGKFKNLKKLILHETAITELVISGGDNGNLQRLEEMDVSVTGLTELPAGMENLSSLKILSLGSTSWQAANYCMEIPRLPRSLKRLSILGPSFGVPNLLELKELEFLICCKGYWFPGDFWRLPNLKELTLEGCMLSCPNYGPLLRQDQDEGATSLAATAAQASLTSLKVFGCSYLNELPSLENLCNLTQLEVSRVEVADIRGLGELRALENMVISDCSNLNSLNGLENLLLLKTLILSFVNLERLPSLANLSKLKDLEVSRCRNLVEIQGMDGLGESLSRLTIEKCPRLENMDGLQLLGALEELTFSNQLFGQEPSLDLTGLVNLKRLNIEWCPELTEVKGLEGLVSLELLLVERCPSIRQLPGLSELSNLKELSLCFCESLIDLAGINRLESLQKLSLDKCPSITRLPNLSGLKNLWYLELKGCIELTGLEGVEGLESLRELNLHDCKSITELGNLSGLKKLERLNILGCKKLIEVNRLDESEELRYLRIERRIRRRMRRRKMRMRVKHLAKSVAARFGNRLCCCIHPGYNTATAAGTTTLSAANYAIIKA
;
A
#
# COMPACT_ATOMS: atom_id res chain seq x y z
N MET A 1 12.06 2.48 24.05
CA MET A 1 12.04 1.76 25.35
C MET A 1 11.84 0.25 25.16
N HIS A 2 10.90 -0.19 24.31
CA HIS A 2 10.66 -1.62 24.05
C HIS A 2 11.86 -2.38 23.46
N ASP A 3 12.62 -1.80 22.53
CA ASP A 3 13.80 -2.47 21.95
C ASP A 3 14.94 -2.62 22.96
N HIS A 4 15.23 -1.59 23.77
CA HIS A 4 16.27 -1.67 24.81
C HIS A 4 15.93 -2.70 25.92
N ILE A 5 14.65 -2.83 26.30
CA ILE A 5 14.22 -3.85 27.27
C ILE A 5 14.37 -5.26 26.66
N ARG A 6 14.02 -5.42 25.38
CA ARG A 6 14.20 -6.68 24.65
C ARG A 6 15.68 -7.06 24.56
N ASP A 7 16.53 -6.12 24.21
CA ASP A 7 17.97 -6.35 24.04
C ASP A 7 18.67 -6.62 25.38
N LEU A 8 18.27 -5.92 26.45
CA LEU A 8 18.69 -6.22 27.82
C LEU A 8 18.27 -7.63 28.23
N GLY A 9 17.02 -8.01 27.96
CA GLY A 9 16.53 -9.37 28.24
C GLY A 9 17.30 -10.46 27.48
N ARG A 10 17.67 -10.19 26.21
CA ARG A 10 18.52 -11.09 25.41
C ARG A 10 19.95 -11.18 25.96
N ALA A 11 20.51 -10.06 26.44
CA ALA A 11 21.83 -10.03 27.05
C ALA A 11 21.86 -10.84 28.35
N ILE A 12 20.88 -10.67 29.23
CA ILE A 12 20.75 -11.44 30.48
C ILE A 12 20.70 -12.94 30.20
N VAL A 13 19.90 -13.38 29.21
CA VAL A 13 19.82 -14.79 28.83
C VAL A 13 21.14 -15.31 28.26
N LYS A 14 21.90 -14.47 27.55
CA LYS A 14 23.21 -14.86 27.00
C LYS A 14 24.25 -15.13 28.11
N GLU A 15 24.16 -14.40 29.22
CA GLU A 15 25.02 -14.58 30.39
C GLU A 15 24.75 -15.90 31.15
N GLU A 16 23.59 -16.53 30.97
CA GLU A 16 23.28 -17.81 31.64
C GLU A 16 24.25 -18.94 31.22
N ASP A 17 24.66 -18.96 29.96
CA ASP A 17 25.76 -19.79 29.46
C ASP A 17 26.28 -19.21 28.13
N VAL A 18 27.40 -18.49 28.20
CA VAL A 18 27.99 -17.82 27.04
C VAL A 18 28.47 -18.84 25.99
N ARG A 19 28.88 -20.04 26.41
CA ARG A 19 29.53 -21.03 25.54
C ARG A 19 28.54 -22.00 24.90
N HIS A 20 27.46 -22.34 25.58
CA HIS A 20 26.52 -23.37 25.14
C HIS A 20 25.09 -22.84 25.15
N PRO A 21 24.59 -22.32 24.00
CA PRO A 21 23.23 -21.78 23.89
C PRO A 21 22.11 -22.73 24.36
N TYR A 22 22.31 -24.04 24.21
CA TYR A 22 21.35 -25.08 24.60
C TYR A 22 21.23 -25.33 26.13
N ASN A 23 22.07 -24.69 26.95
CA ASN A 23 21.94 -24.69 28.41
C ASN A 23 21.17 -23.47 28.94
N ARG A 24 20.87 -22.50 28.07
CA ARG A 24 20.15 -21.27 28.42
C ARG A 24 18.65 -21.55 28.56
N SER A 25 17.98 -20.70 29.32
CA SER A 25 16.54 -20.73 29.51
C SER A 25 15.77 -20.31 28.26
N ARG A 26 16.37 -19.49 27.38
CA ARG A 26 15.73 -19.01 26.14
C ARG A 26 16.71 -18.97 24.98
N ILE A 27 16.23 -19.34 23.80
CA ILE A 27 17.02 -19.36 22.58
C ILE A 27 16.30 -18.51 21.52
N TRP A 28 16.84 -17.32 21.28
CA TRP A 28 16.26 -16.32 20.38
C TRP A 28 16.98 -16.20 19.04
N SER A 29 18.18 -16.77 18.93
CA SER A 29 18.92 -16.88 17.67
C SER A 29 18.39 -18.10 16.92
N THR A 30 17.89 -17.89 15.69
CA THR A 30 17.45 -18.99 14.83
C THR A 30 18.57 -20.00 14.63
N ASP A 31 19.81 -19.55 14.40
CA ASP A 31 20.95 -20.43 14.16
C ASP A 31 21.28 -21.28 15.39
N ASP A 32 21.32 -20.67 16.58
CA ASP A 32 21.57 -21.40 17.84
C ASP A 32 20.46 -22.45 18.09
N ALA A 33 19.21 -22.09 17.79
CA ALA A 33 18.06 -22.98 17.95
C ALA A 33 18.10 -24.14 16.95
N LEU A 34 18.39 -23.88 15.68
CA LEU A 34 18.52 -24.89 14.64
C LEU A 34 19.69 -25.84 14.92
N ASP A 35 20.85 -25.32 15.32
CA ASP A 35 22.02 -26.13 15.65
C ASP A 35 21.78 -27.01 16.88
N MET A 36 21.13 -26.46 17.93
CA MET A 36 20.71 -27.26 19.07
C MET A 36 19.78 -28.40 18.62
N LEU A 37 18.74 -28.07 17.86
CA LEU A 37 17.73 -29.05 17.41
C LEU A 37 18.34 -30.13 16.52
N ARG A 38 19.16 -29.77 15.53
CA ARG A 38 19.86 -30.69 14.61
C ARG A 38 20.74 -31.67 15.38
N ASN A 39 21.48 -31.18 16.37
CA ASN A 39 22.35 -32.00 17.20
C ASN A 39 21.60 -32.73 18.33
N ARG A 40 20.26 -32.61 18.40
CA ARG A 40 19.41 -33.12 19.49
C ARG A 40 19.96 -32.76 20.87
N GLN A 41 20.46 -31.54 20.97
CA GLN A 41 20.89 -30.90 22.20
C GLN A 41 19.68 -30.19 22.83
N GLY A 42 19.82 -29.79 24.09
CA GLY A 42 18.72 -29.20 24.87
C GLY A 42 18.50 -29.94 26.18
N SER A 43 17.72 -29.32 27.05
CA SER A 43 17.42 -29.82 28.40
C SER A 43 16.09 -29.26 28.91
N GLU A 44 15.66 -29.74 30.07
CA GLU A 44 14.52 -29.18 30.82
C GLU A 44 14.70 -27.70 31.21
N ARG A 45 15.90 -27.13 31.09
CA ARG A 45 16.12 -25.70 31.33
C ARG A 45 15.59 -24.82 30.21
N VAL A 46 15.51 -25.33 28.98
CA VAL A 46 15.08 -24.54 27.83
C VAL A 46 13.57 -24.31 27.91
N GLU A 47 13.18 -23.09 28.25
CA GLU A 47 11.79 -22.67 28.42
C GLU A 47 11.21 -21.96 27.19
N ALA A 48 12.03 -21.32 26.35
CA ALA A 48 11.55 -20.60 25.18
C ALA A 48 12.46 -20.75 23.97
N ILE A 49 11.86 -21.02 22.82
CA ILE A 49 12.57 -21.14 21.54
C ILE A 49 11.83 -20.34 20.48
N GLN A 50 12.59 -19.58 19.69
CA GLN A 50 12.10 -18.93 18.47
C GLN A 50 12.95 -19.32 17.27
N ILE A 51 12.29 -19.73 16.18
CA ILE A 51 12.91 -20.18 14.94
C ILE A 51 12.18 -19.50 13.77
N HIS A 52 12.92 -18.73 13.00
CA HIS A 52 12.47 -18.27 11.67
C HIS A 52 13.19 -19.11 10.64
N ALA A 53 12.60 -20.25 10.27
CA ALA A 53 13.20 -21.16 9.32
C ALA A 53 13.12 -20.58 7.91
N ASN A 54 14.11 -20.87 7.08
CA ASN A 54 14.00 -20.64 5.64
C ASN A 54 13.48 -21.92 4.96
N SER A 55 13.04 -21.82 3.71
CA SER A 55 12.46 -22.93 2.91
C SER A 55 13.39 -24.14 2.66
N ASN A 56 14.59 -24.17 3.24
CA ASN A 56 15.56 -25.26 3.10
C ASN A 56 15.85 -25.95 4.44
N GLU A 57 15.27 -25.46 5.55
CA GLU A 57 15.57 -25.93 6.90
C GLU A 57 14.59 -27.03 7.33
N MET A 58 15.08 -28.26 7.31
CA MET A 58 14.31 -29.46 7.60
C MET A 58 14.37 -29.82 9.10
N LEU A 59 13.24 -29.73 9.78
CA LEU A 59 13.09 -30.11 11.19
C LEU A 59 12.33 -31.44 11.30
N LYS A 60 12.91 -32.43 11.95
CA LYS A 60 12.24 -33.71 12.25
C LYS A 60 11.58 -33.64 13.62
N SER A 61 10.50 -34.40 13.79
CA SER A 61 9.82 -34.49 15.08
C SER A 61 10.78 -34.80 16.23
N GLN A 62 11.71 -35.72 16.00
CA GLN A 62 12.72 -36.19 16.95
C GLN A 62 13.70 -35.11 17.43
N ASN A 63 13.79 -33.97 16.75
CA ASN A 63 14.65 -32.88 17.17
C ASN A 63 14.16 -32.21 18.46
N PHE A 64 12.88 -32.38 18.82
CA PHE A 64 12.25 -31.74 19.98
C PHE A 64 12.15 -32.65 21.23
N GLU A 65 12.71 -33.87 21.19
CA GLU A 65 12.53 -34.90 22.24
C GLU A 65 13.00 -34.45 23.63
N LYS A 66 14.05 -33.62 23.73
CA LYS A 66 14.65 -33.20 25.01
C LYS A 66 14.06 -31.92 25.62
N LEU A 67 12.99 -31.39 25.04
CA LEU A 67 12.46 -30.06 25.35
C LEU A 67 11.20 -30.11 26.23
N SER A 68 11.23 -30.92 27.29
CA SER A 68 10.12 -31.06 28.27
C SER A 68 9.94 -29.83 29.19
N GLY A 69 10.90 -28.91 29.23
CA GLY A 69 10.84 -27.66 30.00
C GLY A 69 10.08 -26.51 29.33
N LEU A 70 9.64 -26.68 28.08
CA LEU A 70 9.13 -25.57 27.26
C LEU A 70 7.89 -24.88 27.83
N ARG A 71 7.90 -23.56 27.68
CA ARG A 71 6.81 -22.61 27.95
C ARG A 71 6.38 -21.87 26.69
N TYR A 72 7.30 -21.64 25.75
CA TYR A 72 7.04 -20.92 24.50
C TYR A 72 7.77 -21.58 23.33
N LEU A 73 7.03 -21.93 22.28
CA LEU A 73 7.58 -22.45 21.03
C LEU A 73 7.05 -21.63 19.86
N ASP A 74 7.92 -20.91 19.16
CA ASP A 74 7.60 -20.16 17.94
C ASP A 74 8.48 -20.66 16.79
N VAL A 75 7.87 -21.38 15.85
CA VAL A 75 8.51 -21.87 14.62
C VAL A 75 7.74 -21.29 13.46
N ARG A 76 8.40 -20.46 12.64
CA ARG A 76 7.80 -19.85 11.45
C ARG A 76 8.46 -20.40 10.21
N TYR A 77 7.64 -20.69 9.20
CA TYR A 77 8.08 -21.20 7.88
C TYR A 77 8.89 -22.51 7.97
N GLY A 78 8.70 -23.28 9.04
CA GLY A 78 9.45 -24.51 9.29
C GLY A 78 8.99 -25.66 8.39
N GLN A 79 9.93 -26.31 7.70
CA GLN A 79 9.66 -27.56 7.01
C GLN A 79 9.79 -28.73 7.98
N MET A 80 8.69 -29.02 8.67
CA MET A 80 8.63 -30.14 9.59
C MET A 80 8.40 -31.43 8.79
N MET A 81 9.37 -32.37 8.79
CA MET A 81 9.30 -33.65 8.05
C MET A 81 9.25 -34.85 8.99
N GLY A 82 8.36 -35.80 8.70
CA GLY A 82 8.13 -37.04 9.42
C GLY A 82 6.87 -37.71 8.88
N ASP A 83 6.69 -39.02 9.12
CA ASP A 83 5.42 -39.66 8.79
C ASP A 83 4.35 -39.19 9.78
N PHE A 84 3.71 -38.06 9.47
CA PHE A 84 2.60 -37.49 10.22
C PHE A 84 1.31 -38.29 10.01
N SER A 85 1.30 -39.26 9.09
CA SER A 85 0.14 -40.11 8.83
C SER A 85 0.05 -41.28 9.82
N GLN A 86 1.19 -41.79 10.29
CA GLN A 86 1.27 -42.79 11.35
C GLN A 86 1.05 -42.16 12.73
N ASP A 87 0.17 -42.79 13.51
CA ASP A 87 -0.41 -42.35 14.80
C ASP A 87 0.58 -42.08 15.96
N ASN A 88 1.87 -41.99 15.69
CA ASN A 88 2.89 -41.86 16.70
C ASN A 88 3.83 -40.70 16.40
N TRP A 89 3.38 -39.50 16.77
CA TRP A 89 4.17 -38.30 17.08
C TRP A 89 5.22 -38.53 18.19
N LYS A 90 5.91 -39.69 18.23
CA LYS A 90 6.90 -40.08 19.25
C LYS A 90 8.07 -39.09 19.33
N GLY A 91 8.44 -38.45 18.22
CA GLY A 91 9.51 -37.44 18.21
C GLY A 91 9.13 -36.12 18.91
N TRP A 92 7.86 -35.72 18.88
CA TRP A 92 7.35 -34.56 19.62
C TRP A 92 7.04 -34.89 21.09
N SER A 93 7.42 -36.07 21.58
CA SER A 93 7.20 -36.51 22.96
C SER A 93 7.71 -35.50 23.98
N GLY A 94 8.85 -34.84 23.71
CA GLY A 94 9.39 -33.77 24.56
C GLY A 94 8.43 -32.59 24.71
N VAL A 95 7.90 -32.07 23.60
CA VAL A 95 6.91 -30.97 23.62
C VAL A 95 5.59 -31.44 24.24
N LYS A 96 5.14 -32.66 23.96
CA LYS A 96 3.95 -33.25 24.59
C LYS A 96 4.12 -33.45 26.11
N ALA A 97 5.35 -33.64 26.58
CA ALA A 97 5.68 -33.75 28.00
C ALA A 97 5.82 -32.37 28.68
N ALA A 98 5.87 -31.27 27.91
CA ALA A 98 5.97 -29.91 28.42
C ALA A 98 4.64 -29.39 28.98
N THR A 99 4.26 -29.87 30.16
CA THR A 99 3.01 -29.49 30.85
C THR A 99 2.93 -27.99 31.19
N LYS A 100 4.06 -27.29 31.20
CA LYS A 100 4.17 -25.83 31.43
C LYS A 100 4.06 -25.00 30.14
N LEU A 101 3.84 -25.63 28.98
CA LEU A 101 3.74 -24.97 27.68
C LEU A 101 2.54 -24.01 27.66
N LYS A 102 2.82 -22.73 27.38
CA LYS A 102 1.84 -21.64 27.35
C LYS A 102 1.50 -21.18 25.94
N ALA A 103 2.44 -21.25 25.01
CA ALA A 103 2.19 -20.83 23.64
C ALA A 103 2.92 -21.71 22.63
N VAL A 104 2.20 -22.05 21.56
CA VAL A 104 2.73 -22.71 20.39
C VAL A 104 2.33 -21.92 19.15
N ASN A 105 3.32 -21.50 18.39
CA ASN A 105 3.15 -20.86 17.08
C ASN A 105 3.90 -21.69 16.04
N LEU A 106 3.18 -22.29 15.10
CA LEU A 106 3.74 -23.00 13.94
C LEU A 106 3.30 -22.29 12.65
N PHE A 107 3.52 -20.98 12.56
CA PHE A 107 3.08 -20.18 11.44
C PHE A 107 3.69 -20.67 10.11
N ASN A 108 2.84 -20.92 9.12
CA ASN A 108 3.22 -21.31 7.76
C ASN A 108 4.12 -22.56 7.71
N CYS A 109 3.89 -23.52 8.60
CA CYS A 109 4.55 -24.83 8.59
C CYS A 109 3.80 -25.81 7.67
N ILE A 110 3.91 -25.60 6.37
CA ILE A 110 3.06 -26.22 5.32
C ILE A 110 3.14 -27.76 5.23
N GLU A 111 4.18 -28.38 5.77
CA GLU A 111 4.36 -29.84 5.73
C GLU A 111 3.67 -30.58 6.88
N LEU A 112 3.09 -29.86 7.85
CA LEU A 112 2.27 -30.46 8.89
C LEU A 112 0.95 -30.94 8.29
N THR A 113 0.76 -32.25 8.22
CA THR A 113 -0.46 -32.84 7.66
C THR A 113 -1.52 -33.18 8.70
N LYS A 114 -1.15 -33.40 9.97
CA LYS A 114 -2.11 -33.65 11.07
C LYS A 114 -1.89 -32.70 12.24
N TYR A 115 -2.96 -32.43 12.99
CA TYR A 115 -2.87 -31.71 14.25
C TYR A 115 -2.04 -32.49 15.29
N PRO A 116 -1.03 -31.88 15.94
CA PRO A 116 -0.37 -32.47 17.10
C PRO A 116 -1.30 -32.55 18.30
N ASP A 117 -1.59 -33.76 18.80
CA ASP A 117 -2.31 -33.87 20.08
C ASP A 117 -1.52 -33.24 21.23
N MET A 118 -1.99 -32.07 21.68
CA MET A 118 -1.49 -31.30 22.82
C MET A 118 -2.30 -31.48 24.09
N SER A 119 -3.14 -32.51 24.20
CA SER A 119 -4.05 -32.72 25.33
C SER A 119 -3.39 -32.69 26.73
N ARG A 120 -2.08 -33.00 26.81
CA ARG A 120 -1.29 -32.93 28.06
C ARG A 120 -0.81 -31.52 28.43
N CYS A 121 -0.82 -30.57 27.48
CA CYS A 121 -0.36 -29.20 27.66
C CYS A 121 -1.50 -28.32 28.20
N THR A 122 -1.96 -28.60 29.42
CA THR A 122 -3.13 -27.93 30.04
C THR A 122 -2.89 -26.45 30.38
N SER A 123 -1.63 -25.99 30.37
CA SER A 123 -1.23 -24.60 30.59
C SER A 123 -1.32 -23.72 29.34
N LEU A 124 -1.73 -24.26 28.18
CA LEU A 124 -1.76 -23.54 26.92
C LEU A 124 -2.71 -22.32 26.97
N GLU A 125 -2.18 -21.18 26.55
CA GLU A 125 -2.84 -19.89 26.41
C GLU A 125 -2.97 -19.48 24.93
N ILE A 126 -2.01 -19.86 24.07
CA ILE A 126 -1.99 -19.47 22.65
C ILE A 126 -1.68 -20.68 21.77
N ILE A 127 -2.52 -20.90 20.78
CA ILE A 127 -2.28 -21.85 19.68
C ILE A 127 -2.40 -21.06 18.37
N ASN A 128 -1.35 -21.04 17.56
CA ASN A 128 -1.35 -20.42 16.24
C ASN A 128 -0.74 -21.35 15.19
N PHE A 129 -1.57 -21.82 14.26
CA PHE A 129 -1.20 -22.65 13.11
C PHE A 129 -1.63 -22.02 11.78
N MET A 130 -1.71 -20.68 11.73
CA MET A 130 -2.03 -19.95 10.52
C MET A 130 -1.15 -20.40 9.34
N TRP A 131 -1.78 -20.61 8.18
CA TRP A 131 -1.16 -21.05 6.93
C TRP A 131 -0.54 -22.47 6.97
N CYS A 132 -0.92 -23.31 7.93
CA CYS A 132 -0.63 -24.75 7.90
C CYS A 132 -1.61 -25.51 6.99
N ARG A 133 -1.55 -25.23 5.69
CA ARG A 133 -2.59 -25.59 4.70
C ARG A 133 -2.90 -27.08 4.56
N LYS A 134 -1.92 -27.97 4.83
CA LYS A 134 -2.13 -29.43 4.76
C LYS A 134 -2.66 -30.03 6.06
N MET A 135 -2.74 -29.25 7.14
CA MET A 135 -3.06 -29.75 8.46
C MET A 135 -4.55 -30.08 8.58
N GLU A 136 -4.87 -31.38 8.60
CA GLU A 136 -6.24 -31.91 8.72
C GLU A 136 -6.48 -32.60 10.07
N GLY A 137 -7.74 -32.95 10.33
CA GLY A 137 -8.20 -33.68 11.51
C GLY A 137 -9.07 -32.86 12.45
N GLN A 138 -9.27 -33.40 13.66
CA GLN A 138 -10.15 -32.84 14.69
C GLN A 138 -9.34 -32.26 15.87
N ILE A 139 -9.78 -31.13 16.43
CA ILE A 139 -9.11 -30.50 17.59
C ILE A 139 -10.05 -30.46 18.80
N HIS A 140 -9.67 -31.13 19.89
CA HIS A 140 -10.40 -31.10 21.17
C HIS A 140 -10.03 -29.86 22.01
N ILE A 141 -10.58 -28.70 21.65
CA ILE A 141 -10.27 -27.43 22.31
C ILE A 141 -10.82 -27.34 23.74
N GLY A 142 -11.87 -28.10 24.08
CA GLY A 142 -12.48 -28.12 25.42
C GLY A 142 -11.52 -28.51 26.57
N LYS A 143 -10.36 -29.09 26.26
CA LYS A 143 -9.33 -29.47 27.24
C LYS A 143 -8.46 -28.29 27.72
N PHE A 144 -8.42 -27.16 27.00
CA PHE A 144 -7.48 -26.08 27.25
C PHE A 144 -8.09 -24.96 28.10
N LYS A 145 -8.09 -25.15 29.43
CA LYS A 145 -8.72 -24.22 30.41
C LYS A 145 -8.16 -22.79 30.40
N ASN A 146 -6.94 -22.62 29.93
CA ASN A 146 -6.23 -21.34 29.93
C ASN A 146 -6.17 -20.68 28.55
N LEU A 147 -6.79 -21.29 27.53
CA LEU A 147 -6.69 -20.83 26.16
C LEU A 147 -7.29 -19.44 26.02
N LYS A 148 -6.50 -18.52 25.47
CA LYS A 148 -6.85 -17.12 25.18
C LYS A 148 -6.95 -16.86 23.68
N LYS A 149 -6.10 -17.52 22.89
CA LYS A 149 -6.05 -17.33 21.43
C LYS A 149 -5.95 -18.65 20.71
N LEU A 150 -6.82 -18.85 19.72
CA LEU A 150 -6.80 -19.98 18.80
C LEU A 150 -6.84 -19.45 17.37
N ILE A 151 -5.74 -19.62 16.64
CA ILE A 151 -5.61 -19.13 15.26
C ILE A 151 -5.31 -20.32 14.34
N LEU A 152 -6.25 -20.64 13.46
CA LEU A 152 -6.24 -21.78 12.54
C LEU A 152 -6.50 -21.34 11.08
N HIS A 153 -6.31 -20.04 10.78
CA HIS A 153 -6.58 -19.49 9.46
C HIS A 153 -5.85 -20.24 8.34
N GLU A 154 -6.55 -20.60 7.26
CA GLU A 154 -6.00 -21.31 6.10
C GLU A 154 -5.37 -22.68 6.49
N THR A 155 -6.15 -23.51 7.17
CA THR A 155 -5.82 -24.91 7.52
C THR A 155 -6.86 -25.88 6.97
N ALA A 156 -6.57 -27.18 6.93
CA ALA A 156 -7.51 -28.21 6.48
C ALA A 156 -8.25 -28.90 7.65
N ILE A 157 -8.26 -28.30 8.85
CA ILE A 157 -8.93 -28.83 10.04
C ILE A 157 -10.43 -28.96 9.76
N THR A 158 -10.99 -30.14 10.01
CA THR A 158 -12.37 -30.50 9.63
C THR A 158 -13.36 -30.43 10.78
N GLU A 159 -12.89 -30.48 12.04
CA GLU A 159 -13.78 -30.41 13.21
C GLU A 159 -13.13 -29.75 14.42
N LEU A 160 -13.93 -28.99 15.18
CA LEU A 160 -13.59 -28.47 16.50
C LEU A 160 -14.49 -29.10 17.54
N VAL A 161 -13.89 -29.88 18.45
CA VAL A 161 -14.64 -30.60 19.48
C VAL A 161 -14.57 -29.83 20.79
N ILE A 162 -15.72 -29.35 21.25
CA ILE A 162 -15.95 -28.90 22.62
C ILE A 162 -16.72 -30.03 23.30
N SER A 163 -16.09 -30.77 24.22
CA SER A 163 -16.74 -31.89 24.92
C SER A 163 -18.00 -31.41 25.65
N GLY A 164 -19.07 -32.22 25.61
CA GLY A 164 -20.40 -31.87 26.10
C GLY A 164 -20.38 -31.44 27.58
N GLY A 165 -20.54 -30.14 27.82
CA GLY A 165 -20.53 -29.51 29.14
C GLY A 165 -19.28 -28.68 29.47
N ASP A 166 -18.21 -28.78 28.69
CA ASP A 166 -16.91 -28.14 28.95
C ASP A 166 -16.76 -26.71 28.43
N ASN A 167 -17.84 -26.03 27.99
CA ASN A 167 -17.76 -24.61 27.60
C ASN A 167 -17.29 -23.73 28.78
N GLY A 168 -17.46 -24.23 30.02
CA GLY A 168 -16.87 -23.64 31.23
C GLY A 168 -15.33 -23.62 31.24
N ASN A 169 -14.65 -24.42 30.43
CA ASN A 169 -13.19 -24.43 30.34
C ASN A 169 -12.65 -23.34 29.40
N LEU A 170 -13.40 -22.87 28.40
CA LEU A 170 -12.93 -21.87 27.44
C LEU A 170 -13.28 -20.42 27.82
N GLN A 171 -13.55 -20.17 29.10
CA GLN A 171 -13.95 -18.86 29.62
C GLN A 171 -12.85 -17.79 29.55
N ARG A 172 -11.64 -18.14 29.11
CA ARG A 172 -10.53 -17.19 28.89
C ARG A 172 -10.25 -16.92 27.41
N LEU A 173 -10.96 -17.60 26.50
CA LEU A 173 -10.76 -17.46 25.07
C LEU A 173 -11.23 -16.07 24.63
N GLU A 174 -10.31 -15.24 24.14
CA GLU A 174 -10.56 -13.86 23.74
C GLU A 174 -10.56 -13.70 22.22
N GLU A 175 -9.81 -14.54 21.50
CA GLU A 175 -9.65 -14.48 20.05
C GLU A 175 -9.68 -15.88 19.45
N MET A 176 -10.54 -16.06 18.45
CA MET A 176 -10.68 -17.30 17.71
C MET A 176 -10.75 -16.99 16.22
N ASP A 177 -9.76 -17.46 15.47
CA ASP A 177 -9.73 -17.39 14.01
C ASP A 177 -9.74 -18.79 13.45
N VAL A 178 -10.87 -19.15 12.84
CA VAL A 178 -11.10 -20.43 12.17
C VAL A 178 -11.50 -20.19 10.72
N SER A 179 -11.07 -19.06 10.16
CA SER A 179 -11.40 -18.65 8.81
C SER A 179 -10.59 -19.42 7.77
N VAL A 180 -11.22 -19.75 6.65
CA VAL A 180 -10.59 -20.56 5.60
C VAL A 180 -10.08 -21.89 6.19
N THR A 181 -10.96 -22.59 6.93
CA THR A 181 -10.71 -23.95 7.43
C THR A 181 -11.51 -25.00 6.65
N GLY A 182 -11.22 -26.28 6.88
CA GLY A 182 -12.01 -27.41 6.36
C GLY A 182 -13.29 -27.71 7.17
N LEU A 183 -13.69 -26.82 8.10
CA LEU A 183 -14.83 -27.03 8.98
C LEU A 183 -16.15 -27.12 8.20
N THR A 184 -16.92 -28.16 8.50
CA THR A 184 -18.28 -28.37 7.97
C THR A 184 -19.36 -27.81 8.89
N GLU A 185 -19.08 -27.74 10.20
CA GLU A 185 -19.95 -27.15 11.22
C GLU A 185 -19.12 -26.43 12.29
N LEU A 186 -19.73 -25.43 12.94
CA LEU A 186 -19.18 -24.81 14.14
C LEU A 186 -19.69 -25.55 15.38
N PRO A 187 -18.88 -25.68 16.45
CA PRO A 187 -19.29 -26.42 17.64
C PRO A 187 -20.51 -25.78 18.32
N ALA A 188 -21.43 -26.61 18.82
CA ALA A 188 -22.57 -26.13 19.59
C ALA A 188 -22.13 -25.43 20.90
N GLY A 189 -22.91 -24.43 21.34
CA GLY A 189 -22.65 -23.73 22.60
C GLY A 189 -21.62 -22.60 22.51
N MET A 190 -21.29 -22.11 21.32
CA MET A 190 -20.43 -20.93 21.12
C MET A 190 -20.92 -19.70 21.91
N GLU A 191 -22.23 -19.59 22.16
CA GLU A 191 -22.84 -18.53 22.95
C GLU A 191 -22.32 -18.46 24.40
N ASN A 192 -21.77 -19.56 24.92
CA ASN A 192 -21.24 -19.65 26.29
C ASN A 192 -19.79 -19.13 26.44
N LEU A 193 -19.13 -18.75 25.33
CA LEU A 193 -17.76 -18.23 25.32
C LEU A 193 -17.73 -16.75 25.76
N SER A 194 -17.99 -16.50 27.04
CA SER A 194 -18.25 -15.16 27.57
C SER A 194 -17.09 -14.16 27.44
N SER A 195 -15.85 -14.62 27.31
CA SER A 195 -14.67 -13.75 27.11
C SER A 195 -14.31 -13.49 25.65
N LEU A 196 -14.98 -14.15 24.69
CA LEU A 196 -14.61 -14.07 23.28
C LEU A 196 -14.96 -12.70 22.71
N LYS A 197 -13.93 -11.97 22.26
CA LYS A 197 -14.07 -10.60 21.73
C LYS A 197 -13.88 -10.55 20.22
N ILE A 198 -13.04 -11.42 19.67
CA ILE A 198 -12.70 -11.46 18.25
C ILE A 198 -12.99 -12.85 17.71
N LEU A 199 -13.81 -12.90 16.67
CA LEU A 199 -14.14 -14.13 15.98
C LEU A 199 -14.01 -13.94 14.47
N SER A 200 -13.19 -14.76 13.84
CA SER A 200 -13.10 -14.87 12.38
C SER A 200 -13.57 -16.25 11.95
N LEU A 201 -14.61 -16.27 11.12
CA LEU A 201 -15.24 -17.46 10.57
C LEU A 201 -14.98 -17.50 9.06
N GLY A 202 -14.83 -18.70 8.50
CA GLY A 202 -14.73 -18.86 7.06
C GLY A 202 -14.48 -20.29 6.63
N SER A 203 -15.10 -20.75 5.54
CA SER A 203 -14.92 -22.11 5.02
C SER A 203 -14.08 -22.13 3.73
N THR A 204 -13.25 -23.15 3.59
CA THR A 204 -12.48 -23.46 2.36
C THR A 204 -13.31 -24.13 1.28
N SER A 205 -14.52 -24.62 1.58
CA SER A 205 -15.32 -25.41 0.64
C SER A 205 -16.03 -24.54 -0.40
N TRP A 206 -15.27 -23.79 -1.21
CA TRP A 206 -15.81 -23.02 -2.33
C TRP A 206 -16.49 -23.92 -3.38
N GLN A 207 -16.15 -25.22 -3.38
CA GLN A 207 -16.74 -26.23 -4.26
C GLN A 207 -18.08 -26.77 -3.74
N ALA A 208 -18.39 -26.58 -2.47
CA ALA A 208 -19.69 -26.93 -1.89
C ALA A 208 -20.60 -25.70 -1.92
N ALA A 209 -20.97 -25.26 -3.12
CA ALA A 209 -21.98 -24.23 -3.34
C ALA A 209 -23.38 -24.60 -2.78
N ASN A 210 -23.53 -25.78 -2.18
CA ASN A 210 -24.78 -26.34 -1.67
C ASN A 210 -24.82 -26.59 -0.15
N TYR A 211 -23.76 -26.26 0.60
CA TYR A 211 -23.77 -26.37 2.07
C TYR A 211 -23.72 -24.96 2.67
N CYS A 212 -24.89 -24.46 3.10
CA CYS A 212 -24.96 -23.35 4.04
C CYS A 212 -24.74 -23.92 5.44
N MET A 213 -23.55 -23.69 5.99
CA MET A 213 -23.28 -23.89 7.41
C MET A 213 -24.12 -22.88 8.20
N GLU A 214 -25.03 -23.37 9.05
CA GLU A 214 -25.75 -22.50 9.98
C GLU A 214 -24.76 -21.92 10.99
N ILE A 215 -24.79 -20.60 11.17
CA ILE A 215 -24.02 -19.96 12.24
C ILE A 215 -24.78 -20.21 13.55
N PRO A 216 -24.17 -20.88 14.55
CA PRO A 216 -24.79 -21.05 15.86
C PRO A 216 -24.91 -19.70 16.57
N ARG A 217 -25.64 -19.66 17.69
CA ARG A 217 -25.70 -18.43 18.50
C ARG A 217 -24.30 -17.99 18.91
N LEU A 218 -23.95 -16.76 18.57
CA LEU A 218 -22.63 -16.19 18.85
C LEU A 218 -22.60 -15.54 20.25
N PRO A 219 -21.42 -15.47 20.90
CA PRO A 219 -21.30 -14.90 22.24
C PRO A 219 -21.53 -13.39 22.21
N ARG A 220 -22.33 -12.90 23.18
CA ARG A 220 -22.74 -11.47 23.27
C ARG A 220 -21.59 -10.51 23.58
N SER A 221 -20.44 -11.02 24.01
CA SER A 221 -19.22 -10.26 24.30
C SER A 221 -18.38 -9.92 23.07
N LEU A 222 -18.77 -10.40 21.88
CA LEU A 222 -18.06 -10.12 20.64
C LEU A 222 -18.04 -8.62 20.34
N LYS A 223 -16.82 -8.14 20.06
CA LYS A 223 -16.53 -6.77 19.60
C LYS A 223 -16.16 -6.75 18.12
N ARG A 224 -15.56 -7.83 17.60
CA ARG A 224 -15.16 -7.95 16.19
C ARG A 224 -15.62 -9.29 15.65
N LEU A 225 -16.35 -9.25 14.55
CA LEU A 225 -16.80 -10.43 13.81
C LEU A 225 -16.36 -10.31 12.36
N SER A 226 -15.68 -11.33 11.86
CA SER A 226 -15.34 -11.47 10.44
C SER A 226 -15.95 -12.77 9.91
N ILE A 227 -16.65 -12.70 8.79
CA ILE A 227 -17.27 -13.85 8.13
C ILE A 227 -16.77 -13.88 6.69
N LEU A 228 -16.01 -14.93 6.35
CA LEU A 228 -15.37 -15.11 5.05
C LEU A 228 -15.99 -16.29 4.30
N GLY A 229 -16.66 -16.01 3.19
CA GLY A 229 -17.09 -17.00 2.20
C GLY A 229 -18.62 -17.17 2.10
N PRO A 230 -19.06 -17.83 1.02
CA PRO A 230 -20.47 -17.94 0.66
C PRO A 230 -21.29 -18.89 1.54
N SER A 231 -20.61 -19.78 2.25
CA SER A 231 -21.21 -20.98 2.86
C SER A 231 -21.87 -20.73 4.23
N PHE A 232 -22.14 -19.49 4.63
CA PHE A 232 -22.74 -19.20 5.93
C PHE A 232 -24.17 -18.68 5.79
N GLY A 233 -25.09 -19.25 6.58
CA GLY A 233 -26.41 -18.67 6.78
C GLY A 233 -26.34 -17.30 7.48
N VAL A 234 -27.41 -16.52 7.37
CA VAL A 234 -27.53 -15.19 7.99
C VAL A 234 -27.48 -15.30 9.52
N PRO A 235 -26.44 -14.80 10.21
CA PRO A 235 -26.42 -14.79 11.67
C PRO A 235 -27.40 -13.74 12.20
N ASN A 236 -28.04 -14.03 13.34
CA ASN A 236 -28.82 -13.03 14.07
C ASN A 236 -27.87 -12.05 14.77
N LEU A 237 -27.46 -10.99 14.07
CA LEU A 237 -26.52 -9.99 14.59
C LEU A 237 -27.12 -9.13 15.70
N LEU A 238 -28.44 -8.98 15.77
CA LEU A 238 -29.11 -8.05 16.69
C LEU A 238 -28.90 -8.38 18.17
N GLU A 239 -28.49 -9.62 18.49
CA GLU A 239 -28.12 -10.01 19.85
C GLU A 239 -26.72 -9.51 20.26
N LEU A 240 -25.86 -9.15 19.30
CA LEU A 240 -24.47 -8.75 19.52
C LEU A 240 -24.36 -7.25 19.80
N LYS A 241 -24.88 -6.82 20.95
CA LYS A 241 -24.92 -5.40 21.34
C LYS A 241 -23.54 -4.77 21.52
N GLU A 242 -22.51 -5.55 21.80
CA GLU A 242 -21.12 -5.08 21.97
C GLU A 242 -20.32 -5.05 20.65
N LEU A 243 -20.93 -5.44 19.52
CA LEU A 243 -20.24 -5.54 18.24
C LEU A 243 -19.86 -4.15 17.72
N GLU A 244 -18.55 -3.91 17.58
CA GLU A 244 -17.99 -2.64 17.12
C GLU A 244 -17.50 -2.72 15.67
N PHE A 245 -17.06 -3.90 15.22
CA PHE A 245 -16.51 -4.11 13.87
C PHE A 245 -17.10 -5.36 13.22
N LEU A 246 -17.61 -5.21 12.02
CA LEU A 246 -18.14 -6.31 11.21
C LEU A 246 -17.48 -6.32 9.84
N ILE A 247 -16.95 -7.47 9.45
CA ILE A 247 -16.36 -7.71 8.13
C ILE A 247 -17.09 -8.88 7.49
N CYS A 248 -17.73 -8.64 6.35
CA CYS A 248 -18.37 -9.67 5.53
C CYS A 248 -17.62 -9.79 4.21
N CYS A 249 -16.99 -10.93 3.94
CA CYS A 249 -16.26 -11.18 2.70
C CYS A 249 -16.91 -12.31 1.92
N LYS A 250 -17.18 -12.13 0.62
CA LYS A 250 -17.61 -13.16 -0.34
C LYS A 250 -18.87 -13.94 0.06
N GLY A 251 -19.74 -13.33 0.89
CA GLY A 251 -20.99 -13.93 1.34
C GLY A 251 -22.14 -13.73 0.35
N TYR A 252 -23.10 -14.65 0.32
CA TYR A 252 -24.40 -14.48 -0.38
C TYR A 252 -25.42 -13.67 0.44
N TRP A 253 -24.93 -12.86 1.37
CA TRP A 253 -25.77 -12.13 2.30
C TRP A 253 -25.24 -10.73 2.53
N PHE A 254 -26.19 -9.80 2.62
CA PHE A 254 -26.00 -8.42 3.02
C PHE A 254 -26.71 -8.22 4.37
N PRO A 255 -26.04 -7.70 5.41
CA PRO A 255 -26.64 -7.56 6.73
C PRO A 255 -27.67 -6.43 6.76
N GLY A 256 -28.85 -6.61 6.16
CA GLY A 256 -29.90 -5.59 6.04
C GLY A 256 -30.08 -4.81 7.35
N ASP A 257 -30.28 -5.47 8.47
CA ASP A 257 -30.47 -4.80 9.76
C ASP A 257 -29.20 -4.21 10.44
N PHE A 258 -28.07 -4.01 9.75
CA PHE A 258 -26.82 -3.56 10.38
C PHE A 258 -26.97 -2.21 11.09
N TRP A 259 -27.85 -1.32 10.60
CA TRP A 259 -28.13 -0.02 11.20
C TRP A 259 -28.80 -0.11 12.59
N ARG A 260 -29.33 -1.29 12.97
CA ARG A 260 -29.92 -1.54 14.29
C ARG A 260 -28.89 -1.99 15.33
N LEU A 261 -27.62 -2.17 14.94
CA LEU A 261 -26.54 -2.55 15.85
C LEU A 261 -26.06 -1.31 16.62
N PRO A 262 -26.26 -1.26 17.95
CA PRO A 262 -26.13 -0.01 18.70
C PRO A 262 -24.69 0.51 18.81
N ASN A 263 -23.70 -0.39 18.75
CA ASN A 263 -22.27 -0.05 18.94
C ASN A 263 -21.41 -0.28 17.69
N LEU A 264 -22.01 -0.62 16.54
CA LEU A 264 -21.25 -0.91 15.32
C LEU A 264 -20.63 0.38 14.76
N LYS A 265 -19.30 0.47 14.81
CA LYS A 265 -18.51 1.62 14.34
C LYS A 265 -18.01 1.45 12.91
N GLU A 266 -17.65 0.23 12.53
CA GLU A 266 -17.13 -0.07 11.20
C GLU A 266 -17.79 -1.30 10.58
N LEU A 267 -18.24 -1.13 9.34
CA LEU A 267 -18.75 -2.19 8.49
C LEU A 267 -17.91 -2.27 7.22
N THR A 268 -17.31 -3.43 6.96
CA THR A 268 -16.64 -3.74 5.70
C THR A 268 -17.37 -4.85 4.98
N LEU A 269 -17.73 -4.61 3.73
CA LEU A 269 -18.34 -5.57 2.82
C LEU A 269 -17.39 -5.77 1.66
N GLU A 270 -16.96 -7.00 1.40
CA GLU A 270 -16.01 -7.31 0.33
C GLU A 270 -16.54 -8.48 -0.51
N GLY A 271 -16.86 -8.28 -1.78
CA GLY A 271 -17.29 -9.38 -2.66
C GLY A 271 -18.65 -9.99 -2.28
N CYS A 272 -19.47 -9.28 -1.50
CA CYS A 272 -20.80 -9.75 -1.12
C CYS A 272 -21.74 -9.76 -2.33
N MET A 273 -22.57 -10.80 -2.44
CA MET A 273 -23.60 -10.95 -3.47
C MET A 273 -24.98 -10.80 -2.81
N LEU A 274 -25.88 -10.04 -3.44
CA LEU A 274 -27.27 -9.88 -2.97
C LEU A 274 -28.20 -11.05 -3.39
N SER A 275 -27.78 -11.86 -4.37
CA SER A 275 -28.58 -12.97 -4.90
C SER A 275 -27.85 -14.30 -4.78
N CYS A 276 -28.44 -15.25 -4.07
CA CYS A 276 -28.03 -16.66 -4.12
C CYS A 276 -28.76 -17.30 -5.33
N PRO A 277 -28.11 -18.11 -6.19
CA PRO A 277 -28.80 -18.77 -7.31
C PRO A 277 -29.85 -19.81 -6.88
N ASN A 278 -29.69 -20.38 -5.68
CA ASN A 278 -30.52 -21.49 -5.16
C ASN A 278 -31.55 -21.07 -4.09
N TYR A 279 -31.47 -19.84 -3.60
CA TYR A 279 -32.48 -19.23 -2.76
C TYR A 279 -32.94 -18.01 -3.54
N GLY A 280 -34.19 -18.01 -4.02
CA GLY A 280 -34.78 -16.87 -4.74
C GLY A 280 -34.50 -15.53 -4.04
N PRO A 281 -34.70 -14.38 -4.70
CA PRO A 281 -34.23 -13.07 -4.23
C PRO A 281 -34.42 -12.96 -2.71
N LEU A 282 -33.31 -12.94 -1.97
CA LEU A 282 -33.33 -12.87 -0.50
C LEU A 282 -33.78 -11.47 -0.02
N LEU A 283 -34.04 -10.56 -0.96
CA LEU A 283 -35.07 -9.56 -0.82
C LEU A 283 -36.43 -10.25 -0.98
N ARG A 284 -37.07 -10.57 0.15
CA ARG A 284 -38.53 -10.45 0.17
C ARG A 284 -38.86 -9.13 -0.51
N GLN A 285 -39.75 -9.19 -1.49
CA GLN A 285 -40.55 -8.05 -1.92
C GLN A 285 -41.45 -7.60 -0.75
N ASP A 286 -40.86 -7.24 0.38
CA ASP A 286 -41.44 -6.21 1.21
C ASP A 286 -40.98 -4.93 0.47
N GLN A 287 -41.66 -4.45 -0.58
CA GLN A 287 -42.84 -3.59 -0.42
C GLN A 287 -43.11 -3.19 1.03
N ASP A 288 -42.09 -2.70 1.73
CA ASP A 288 -42.31 -1.78 2.83
C ASP A 288 -42.58 -0.40 2.23
N GLU A 289 -43.79 -0.27 1.69
CA GLU A 289 -44.56 0.99 1.74
C GLU A 289 -44.83 1.42 3.21
N GLY A 290 -44.25 0.74 4.21
CA GLY A 290 -44.23 1.10 5.62
C GLY A 290 -42.97 1.84 6.11
N ALA A 291 -41.89 1.97 5.31
CA ALA A 291 -40.71 2.75 5.68
C ALA A 291 -40.91 4.28 5.61
N THR A 292 -42.13 4.71 5.29
CA THR A 292 -42.58 6.12 5.30
C THR A 292 -43.50 6.43 6.49
N SER A 293 -43.32 5.83 7.69
CA SER A 293 -43.93 6.40 8.91
C SER A 293 -43.35 5.91 10.25
N LEU A 294 -42.03 5.88 10.40
CA LEU A 294 -41.41 5.87 11.75
C LEU A 294 -40.21 6.81 11.78
N ALA A 295 -40.46 8.09 11.49
CA ALA A 295 -39.69 9.12 12.19
C ALA A 295 -39.95 8.95 13.70
N ALA A 296 -38.89 9.08 14.50
CA ALA A 296 -38.88 8.99 15.96
C ALA A 296 -38.75 7.58 16.57
N THR A 297 -37.59 6.96 16.37
CA THR A 297 -36.62 6.88 17.47
C THR A 297 -35.22 6.76 16.88
N ALA A 298 -34.39 7.75 17.17
CA ALA A 298 -32.99 7.76 16.86
C ALA A 298 -32.30 6.56 17.53
N ALA A 299 -32.16 5.45 16.80
CA ALA A 299 -30.92 4.70 16.88
C ALA A 299 -29.98 5.41 15.92
N GLN A 300 -29.31 6.46 16.42
CA GLN A 300 -28.11 6.98 15.78
C GLN A 300 -27.23 5.76 15.49
N ALA A 301 -27.10 5.37 14.23
CA ALA A 301 -26.12 4.38 13.87
C ALA A 301 -24.77 4.91 14.41
N SER A 302 -24.13 4.16 15.31
CA SER A 302 -22.79 4.48 15.80
C SER A 302 -21.72 4.28 14.71
N LEU A 303 -22.17 3.92 13.50
CA LEU A 303 -21.34 3.64 12.34
C LEU A 303 -20.66 4.92 11.88
N THR A 304 -19.34 4.92 12.04
CA THR A 304 -18.46 6.02 11.62
C THR A 304 -17.73 5.69 10.32
N SER A 305 -17.63 4.41 9.94
CA SER A 305 -16.93 3.94 8.74
C SER A 305 -17.71 2.85 8.01
N LEU A 306 -17.98 3.05 6.72
CA LEU A 306 -18.60 2.08 5.83
C LEU A 306 -17.68 1.86 4.63
N LYS A 307 -17.33 0.60 4.38
CA LYS A 307 -16.49 0.22 3.25
C LYS A 307 -17.15 -0.90 2.45
N VAL A 308 -17.27 -0.72 1.14
CA VAL A 308 -17.91 -1.67 0.22
C VAL A 308 -16.99 -1.90 -0.97
N PHE A 309 -16.47 -3.11 -1.13
CA PHE A 309 -15.47 -3.47 -2.13
C PHE A 309 -15.92 -4.66 -2.95
N GLY A 310 -15.80 -4.61 -4.28
CA GLY A 310 -15.95 -5.80 -5.13
C GLY A 310 -17.33 -6.45 -5.11
N CYS A 311 -18.37 -5.77 -4.62
CA CYS A 311 -19.75 -6.24 -4.62
C CYS A 311 -20.37 -6.02 -6.00
N SER A 312 -19.88 -6.75 -7.02
CA SER A 312 -20.25 -6.52 -8.43
C SER A 312 -21.74 -6.77 -8.72
N TYR A 313 -22.40 -7.64 -7.95
CA TYR A 313 -23.83 -7.92 -8.13
C TYR A 313 -24.75 -6.89 -7.44
N LEU A 314 -24.16 -5.90 -6.78
CA LEU A 314 -24.89 -4.88 -6.06
C LEU A 314 -25.18 -3.70 -7.01
N ASN A 315 -26.39 -3.69 -7.56
CA ASN A 315 -26.86 -2.65 -8.49
C ASN A 315 -27.33 -1.37 -7.77
N GLU A 316 -27.66 -1.46 -6.48
CA GLU A 316 -28.04 -0.35 -5.62
C GLU A 316 -27.43 -0.54 -4.23
N LEU A 317 -26.89 0.53 -3.62
CA LEU A 317 -26.54 0.54 -2.20
C LEU A 317 -27.82 0.61 -1.35
N PRO A 318 -27.85 0.01 -0.15
CA PRO A 318 -28.93 0.30 0.79
C PRO A 318 -28.99 1.80 1.07
N SER A 319 -30.17 2.31 1.39
CA SER A 319 -30.35 3.73 1.71
C SER A 319 -29.41 4.14 2.85
N LEU A 320 -28.58 5.15 2.61
CA LEU A 320 -27.63 5.69 3.58
C LEU A 320 -28.22 6.82 4.43
N GLU A 321 -29.49 7.18 4.23
CA GLU A 321 -30.16 8.35 4.83
C GLU A 321 -30.07 8.40 6.37
N ASN A 322 -30.02 7.25 7.02
CA ASN A 322 -29.99 7.16 8.49
C ASN A 322 -28.57 7.09 9.09
N LEU A 323 -27.51 7.13 8.27
CA LEU A 323 -26.11 7.00 8.72
C LEU A 323 -25.48 8.37 9.01
N CYS A 324 -26.16 9.21 9.78
CA CYS A 324 -25.76 10.60 10.00
C CYS A 324 -24.42 10.80 10.74
N ASN A 325 -23.91 9.78 11.43
CA ASN A 325 -22.60 9.80 12.11
C ASN A 325 -21.44 9.30 11.22
N LEU A 326 -21.71 8.92 9.97
CA LEU A 326 -20.71 8.36 9.08
C LEU A 326 -19.66 9.42 8.73
N THR A 327 -18.41 9.15 9.10
CA THR A 327 -17.25 10.03 8.83
C THR A 327 -16.41 9.55 7.64
N GLN A 328 -16.49 8.27 7.31
CA GLN A 328 -15.75 7.64 6.22
C GLN A 328 -16.66 6.73 5.39
N LEU A 329 -16.64 6.96 4.08
CA LEU A 329 -17.33 6.14 3.08
C LEU A 329 -16.33 5.73 2.00
N GLU A 330 -16.16 4.42 1.81
CA GLU A 330 -15.34 3.87 0.74
C GLU A 330 -16.16 2.89 -0.09
N VAL A 331 -16.31 3.17 -1.38
CA VAL A 331 -17.07 2.32 -2.31
C VAL A 331 -16.18 2.02 -3.50
N SER A 332 -15.90 0.74 -3.75
CA SER A 332 -15.07 0.36 -4.87
C SER A 332 -15.51 -0.93 -5.55
N ARG A 333 -15.41 -0.98 -6.88
CA ARG A 333 -15.82 -2.15 -7.69
C ARG A 333 -17.26 -2.58 -7.42
N VAL A 334 -18.15 -1.60 -7.48
CA VAL A 334 -19.60 -1.77 -7.29
C VAL A 334 -20.32 -1.25 -8.54
N GLU A 335 -21.35 -1.96 -9.00
CA GLU A 335 -22.10 -1.66 -10.23
C GLU A 335 -23.29 -0.70 -10.01
N VAL A 336 -23.19 0.19 -9.02
CA VAL A 336 -24.24 1.17 -8.68
C VAL A 336 -24.32 2.32 -9.68
N ALA A 337 -25.54 2.78 -9.98
CA ALA A 337 -25.78 3.94 -10.84
C ALA A 337 -25.77 5.28 -10.07
N ASP A 338 -26.20 5.26 -8.80
CA ASP A 338 -26.25 6.39 -7.87
C ASP A 338 -25.91 5.98 -6.43
N ILE A 339 -25.78 6.96 -5.52
CA ILE A 339 -25.65 6.73 -4.07
C ILE A 339 -26.83 7.42 -3.37
N ARG A 340 -27.94 6.71 -3.19
CA ARG A 340 -29.13 7.24 -2.53
C ARG A 340 -28.86 7.59 -1.06
N GLY A 341 -29.33 8.78 -0.64
CA GLY A 341 -29.13 9.29 0.72
C GLY A 341 -27.76 9.91 0.96
N LEU A 342 -26.91 10.09 -0.06
CA LEU A 342 -25.58 10.70 0.09
C LEU A 342 -25.64 12.06 0.81
N GLY A 343 -26.61 12.91 0.45
CA GLY A 343 -26.75 14.25 1.04
C GLY A 343 -27.11 14.30 2.53
N GLU A 344 -27.51 13.19 3.14
CA GLU A 344 -27.82 13.11 4.57
C GLU A 344 -26.59 12.77 5.43
N LEU A 345 -25.46 12.42 4.82
CA LEU A 345 -24.21 12.06 5.50
C LEU A 345 -23.45 13.30 5.99
N ARG A 346 -24.09 14.13 6.81
CA ARG A 346 -23.59 15.46 7.20
C ARG A 346 -22.30 15.43 8.05
N ALA A 347 -21.96 14.28 8.63
CA ALA A 347 -20.71 14.06 9.35
C ALA A 347 -19.54 13.56 8.47
N LEU A 348 -19.76 13.36 7.16
CA LEU A 348 -18.79 12.73 6.28
C LEU A 348 -17.56 13.62 6.09
N GLU A 349 -16.39 13.08 6.42
CA GLU A 349 -15.10 13.77 6.28
C GLU A 349 -14.26 13.19 5.14
N ASN A 350 -14.38 11.90 4.86
CA ASN A 350 -13.59 11.21 3.84
C ASN A 350 -14.48 10.35 2.95
N MET A 351 -14.40 10.60 1.65
CA MET A 351 -15.16 9.86 0.65
C MET A 351 -14.24 9.37 -0.45
N VAL A 352 -14.20 8.06 -0.65
CA VAL A 352 -13.40 7.39 -1.68
C VAL A 352 -14.33 6.55 -2.52
N ILE A 353 -14.41 6.85 -3.82
CA ILE A 353 -15.14 6.04 -4.80
C ILE A 353 -14.17 5.62 -5.87
N SER A 354 -14.06 4.32 -6.14
CA SER A 354 -13.07 3.80 -7.06
C SER A 354 -13.57 2.62 -7.88
N ASP A 355 -13.42 2.65 -9.20
CA ASP A 355 -13.79 1.50 -10.06
C ASP A 355 -15.31 1.19 -10.02
N CYS A 356 -16.14 2.25 -9.94
CA CYS A 356 -17.60 2.19 -10.01
C CYS A 356 -18.07 2.66 -11.38
N SER A 357 -17.93 1.81 -12.39
CA SER A 357 -18.10 2.18 -13.81
C SER A 357 -19.52 2.53 -14.24
N ASN A 358 -20.54 2.18 -13.46
CA ASN A 358 -21.93 2.53 -13.76
C ASN A 358 -22.37 3.82 -13.05
N LEU A 359 -21.59 4.29 -12.07
CA LEU A 359 -21.95 5.43 -11.25
C LEU A 359 -21.86 6.69 -12.09
N ASN A 360 -23.02 7.29 -12.35
CA ASN A 360 -23.18 8.44 -13.24
C ASN A 360 -23.74 9.68 -12.53
N SER A 361 -24.11 9.56 -11.25
CA SER A 361 -24.60 10.65 -10.41
C SER A 361 -24.04 10.59 -8.98
N LEU A 362 -23.74 11.76 -8.42
CA LEU A 362 -23.35 11.98 -7.02
C LEU A 362 -24.26 13.03 -6.34
N ASN A 363 -25.55 13.04 -6.65
CA ASN A 363 -26.49 14.01 -6.10
C ASN A 363 -26.44 14.08 -4.56
N GLY A 364 -26.40 15.30 -4.02
CA GLY A 364 -26.28 15.55 -2.58
C GLY A 364 -24.85 15.68 -2.09
N LEU A 365 -23.83 15.50 -2.94
CA LEU A 365 -22.43 15.78 -2.61
C LEU A 365 -22.24 17.22 -2.08
N GLU A 366 -22.97 18.17 -2.63
CA GLU A 366 -22.98 19.59 -2.25
C GLU A 366 -23.41 19.86 -0.79
N ASN A 367 -24.04 18.87 -0.13
CA ASN A 367 -24.48 18.96 1.27
C ASN A 367 -23.42 18.49 2.28
N LEU A 368 -22.28 17.94 1.82
CA LEU A 368 -21.25 17.32 2.66
C LEU A 368 -20.27 18.36 3.23
N LEU A 369 -20.78 19.30 4.04
CA LEU A 369 -20.04 20.49 4.49
C LEU A 369 -18.78 20.22 5.34
N LEU A 370 -18.65 19.02 5.89
CA LEU A 370 -17.48 18.59 6.68
C LEU A 370 -16.45 17.78 5.87
N LEU A 371 -16.70 17.55 4.57
CA LEU A 371 -15.84 16.74 3.72
C LEU A 371 -14.46 17.38 3.59
N LYS A 372 -13.42 16.62 3.94
CA LYS A 372 -12.01 17.01 3.88
C LYS A 372 -11.28 16.36 2.72
N THR A 373 -11.70 15.16 2.34
CA THR A 373 -11.06 14.35 1.30
C THR A 373 -12.12 13.78 0.37
N LEU A 374 -11.99 14.05 -0.92
CA LEU A 374 -12.81 13.45 -1.98
C LEU A 374 -11.90 12.81 -3.03
N ILE A 375 -11.97 11.48 -3.15
CA ILE A 375 -11.20 10.72 -4.16
C ILE A 375 -12.19 9.99 -5.06
N LEU A 376 -12.15 10.32 -6.34
CA LEU A 376 -12.97 9.71 -7.38
C LEU A 376 -12.06 9.09 -8.44
N SER A 377 -12.02 7.76 -8.48
CA SER A 377 -11.21 7.02 -9.46
C SER A 377 -12.08 6.12 -10.33
N PHE A 378 -11.89 6.12 -11.66
CA PHE A 378 -12.63 5.23 -12.57
C PHE A 378 -14.17 5.32 -12.42
N VAL A 379 -14.69 6.54 -12.28
CA VAL A 379 -16.14 6.80 -12.19
C VAL A 379 -16.66 7.32 -13.53
N ASN A 380 -17.91 6.99 -13.88
CA ASN A 380 -18.53 7.34 -15.15
C ASN A 380 -19.42 8.60 -15.08
N LEU A 381 -18.96 9.62 -14.35
CA LEU A 381 -19.62 10.91 -14.26
C LEU A 381 -19.39 11.72 -15.53
N GLU A 382 -20.43 12.36 -16.05
CA GLU A 382 -20.29 13.41 -17.08
C GLU A 382 -19.96 14.77 -16.45
N ARG A 383 -20.53 15.05 -15.28
CA ARG A 383 -20.38 16.31 -14.54
C ARG A 383 -20.33 16.01 -13.05
N LEU A 384 -19.50 16.75 -12.31
CA LEU A 384 -19.56 16.75 -10.84
C LEU A 384 -20.60 17.75 -10.33
N PRO A 385 -21.39 17.41 -9.28
CA PRO A 385 -22.15 18.40 -8.53
C PRO A 385 -21.25 19.54 -8.05
N SER A 386 -21.82 20.73 -7.86
CA SER A 386 -21.05 21.90 -7.45
C SER A 386 -20.34 21.67 -6.12
N LEU A 387 -19.02 21.90 -6.12
CA LEU A 387 -18.18 21.76 -4.93
C LEU A 387 -18.12 23.04 -4.09
N ALA A 388 -18.81 24.12 -4.49
CA ALA A 388 -18.62 25.46 -3.94
C ALA A 388 -18.88 25.56 -2.42
N ASN A 389 -19.77 24.72 -1.88
CA ASN A 389 -20.11 24.71 -0.46
C ASN A 389 -19.15 23.87 0.41
N LEU A 390 -18.22 23.12 -0.19
CA LEU A 390 -17.34 22.19 0.52
C LEU A 390 -16.11 22.92 1.11
N SER A 391 -16.36 23.95 1.91
CA SER A 391 -15.34 24.83 2.52
C SER A 391 -14.33 24.14 3.46
N LYS A 392 -14.49 22.85 3.73
CA LYS A 392 -13.54 22.03 4.51
C LYS A 392 -12.70 21.10 3.64
N LEU A 393 -12.96 21.04 2.33
CA LEU A 393 -12.28 20.15 1.40
C LEU A 393 -10.83 20.60 1.24
N LYS A 394 -9.91 19.71 1.59
CA LYS A 394 -8.46 19.93 1.55
C LYS A 394 -7.77 19.16 0.45
N ASP A 395 -8.32 18.00 0.09
CA ASP A 395 -7.76 17.08 -0.89
C ASP A 395 -8.85 16.61 -1.85
N LEU A 396 -8.64 16.90 -3.14
CA LEU A 396 -9.49 16.49 -4.24
C LEU A 396 -8.67 15.70 -5.26
N GLU A 397 -8.99 14.42 -5.42
CA GLU A 397 -8.44 13.58 -6.48
C GLU A 397 -9.56 13.15 -7.43
N VAL A 398 -9.37 13.42 -8.72
CA VAL A 398 -10.23 12.93 -9.80
C VAL A 398 -9.36 12.22 -10.83
N SER A 399 -9.38 10.89 -10.81
CA SER A 399 -8.55 10.06 -11.67
C SER A 399 -9.36 9.11 -12.54
N ARG A 400 -9.00 8.99 -13.83
CA ARG A 400 -9.58 8.01 -14.77
C ARG A 400 -11.09 8.14 -14.97
N CYS A 401 -11.66 9.32 -14.73
CA CYS A 401 -13.05 9.66 -15.03
C CYS A 401 -13.18 10.00 -16.52
N ARG A 402 -13.40 8.97 -17.37
CA ARG A 402 -13.28 9.08 -18.83
C ARG A 402 -14.31 9.97 -19.50
N ASN A 403 -15.48 10.13 -18.90
CA ASN A 403 -16.59 10.90 -19.44
C ASN A 403 -16.77 12.26 -18.78
N LEU A 404 -15.97 12.60 -17.76
CA LEU A 404 -16.11 13.84 -17.04
C LEU A 404 -15.67 15.01 -17.92
N VAL A 405 -16.60 15.95 -18.16
CA VAL A 405 -16.40 17.12 -19.02
C VAL A 405 -16.10 18.37 -18.21
N GLU A 406 -16.67 18.50 -17.01
CA GLU A 406 -16.50 19.69 -16.18
C GLU A 406 -16.48 19.39 -14.68
N ILE A 407 -15.70 20.18 -13.95
CA ILE A 407 -15.75 20.28 -12.49
C ILE A 407 -16.25 21.68 -12.14
N GLN A 408 -17.47 21.77 -11.59
CA GLN A 408 -18.10 23.04 -11.22
C GLN A 408 -17.86 23.40 -9.75
N GLY A 409 -17.83 24.70 -9.46
CA GLY A 409 -17.79 25.20 -8.09
C GLY A 409 -16.42 25.07 -7.40
N MET A 410 -15.31 25.05 -8.16
CA MET A 410 -13.98 25.06 -7.54
C MET A 410 -13.64 26.46 -6.99
N ASP A 411 -14.30 27.50 -7.48
CA ASP A 411 -14.22 28.89 -6.98
C ASP A 411 -14.53 29.01 -5.48
N GLY A 412 -15.49 28.23 -4.97
CA GLY A 412 -15.82 28.17 -3.55
C GLY A 412 -14.80 27.43 -2.67
N LEU A 413 -13.80 26.77 -3.26
CA LEU A 413 -12.77 26.01 -2.56
C LEU A 413 -11.48 26.81 -2.28
N GLY A 414 -11.48 28.09 -2.64
CA GLY A 414 -10.28 28.93 -2.70
C GLY A 414 -9.45 28.99 -1.42
N GLU A 415 -10.11 28.98 -0.26
CA GLU A 415 -9.46 29.09 1.06
C GLU A 415 -9.14 27.73 1.70
N SER A 416 -9.69 26.62 1.18
CA SER A 416 -9.64 25.31 1.84
C SER A 416 -8.78 24.27 1.13
N LEU A 417 -8.79 24.27 -0.22
CA LEU A 417 -8.19 23.20 -1.00
C LEU A 417 -6.67 23.33 -1.03
N SER A 418 -5.98 22.32 -0.50
CA SER A 418 -4.52 22.27 -0.39
C SER A 418 -3.86 21.40 -1.44
N ARG A 419 -4.56 20.34 -1.89
CA ARG A 419 -4.09 19.40 -2.91
C ARG A 419 -5.17 19.14 -3.94
N LEU A 420 -4.78 19.20 -5.21
CA LEU A 420 -5.59 18.86 -6.35
C LEU A 420 -4.84 17.90 -7.27
N THR A 421 -5.44 16.75 -7.53
CA THR A 421 -4.90 15.74 -8.46
C THR A 421 -5.95 15.44 -9.53
N ILE A 422 -5.58 15.64 -10.79
CA ILE A 422 -6.41 15.33 -11.95
C ILE A 422 -5.61 14.47 -12.90
N GLU A 423 -6.01 13.21 -13.08
CA GLU A 423 -5.27 12.27 -13.93
C GLU A 423 -6.20 11.51 -14.88
N LYS A 424 -5.80 11.38 -16.15
CA LYS A 424 -6.43 10.48 -17.13
C LYS A 424 -7.95 10.74 -17.29
N CYS A 425 -8.35 12.00 -17.33
CA CYS A 425 -9.72 12.46 -17.56
C CYS A 425 -9.86 13.08 -18.96
N PRO A 426 -9.74 12.31 -20.06
CA PRO A 426 -9.48 12.81 -21.41
C PRO A 426 -10.55 13.74 -22.02
N ARG A 427 -11.74 13.81 -21.42
CA ARG A 427 -12.83 14.70 -21.85
C ARG A 427 -12.99 15.94 -20.98
N LEU A 428 -12.17 16.10 -19.93
CA LEU A 428 -12.30 17.22 -19.01
C LEU A 428 -11.90 18.50 -19.73
N GLU A 429 -12.90 19.34 -20.02
CA GLU A 429 -12.82 20.58 -20.77
C GLU A 429 -12.78 21.83 -19.91
N ASN A 430 -13.40 21.78 -18.73
CA ASN A 430 -13.52 22.96 -17.88
C ASN A 430 -13.26 22.64 -16.41
N MET A 431 -12.45 23.49 -15.78
CA MET A 431 -12.18 23.53 -14.34
C MET A 431 -12.53 24.94 -13.85
N ASP A 432 -13.81 25.15 -13.59
CA ASP A 432 -14.33 26.48 -13.28
C ASP A 432 -13.76 26.98 -11.94
N GLY A 433 -13.11 28.14 -11.95
CA GLY A 433 -12.50 28.72 -10.76
C GLY A 433 -11.15 28.14 -10.33
N LEU A 434 -10.44 27.37 -11.18
CA LEU A 434 -9.08 26.87 -10.86
C LEU A 434 -8.15 28.00 -10.38
N GLN A 435 -8.22 29.17 -11.04
CA GLN A 435 -7.41 30.35 -10.73
C GLN A 435 -7.72 30.99 -9.37
N LEU A 436 -8.86 30.63 -8.77
CA LEU A 436 -9.31 31.16 -7.48
C LEU A 436 -8.85 30.28 -6.31
N LEU A 437 -8.12 29.19 -6.57
CA LEU A 437 -7.57 28.29 -5.55
C LEU A 437 -6.33 28.86 -4.85
N GLY A 438 -6.51 29.98 -4.16
CA GLY A 438 -5.42 30.71 -3.51
C GLY A 438 -4.68 29.92 -2.42
N ALA A 439 -5.32 28.94 -1.78
CA ALA A 439 -4.71 28.08 -0.75
C ALA A 439 -3.98 26.84 -1.30
N LEU A 440 -4.01 26.60 -2.62
CA LEU A 440 -3.48 25.37 -3.22
C LEU A 440 -1.96 25.28 -3.07
N GLU A 441 -1.47 24.19 -2.48
CA GLU A 441 -0.04 23.94 -2.27
C GLU A 441 0.53 22.90 -3.25
N GLU A 442 -0.29 21.93 -3.67
CA GLU A 442 0.14 20.85 -4.57
C GLU A 442 -0.89 20.64 -5.70
N LEU A 443 -0.39 20.65 -6.94
CA LEU A 443 -1.17 20.37 -8.14
C LEU A 443 -0.48 19.26 -8.95
N THR A 444 -1.21 18.17 -9.19
CA THR A 444 -0.84 17.14 -10.16
C THR A 444 -1.86 17.13 -11.29
N PHE A 445 -1.38 17.33 -12.52
CA PHE A 445 -2.20 17.36 -13.72
C PHE A 445 -1.62 16.41 -14.76
N SER A 446 -2.35 15.32 -15.05
CA SER A 446 -1.92 14.33 -16.03
C SER A 446 -3.01 13.99 -17.03
N ASN A 447 -3.21 14.79 -18.07
CA ASN A 447 -4.38 14.63 -18.95
C ASN A 447 -4.11 14.88 -20.44
N GLN A 448 -4.90 14.20 -21.28
CA GLN A 448 -4.91 14.43 -22.72
C GLN A 448 -5.95 15.52 -23.02
N LEU A 449 -5.51 16.77 -23.13
CA LEU A 449 -6.35 17.94 -23.45
C LEU A 449 -6.92 17.85 -24.87
N PHE A 450 -7.88 16.96 -25.14
CA PHE A 450 -8.51 16.83 -26.45
C PHE A 450 -9.45 18.01 -26.73
N GLY A 451 -9.30 18.66 -27.90
CA GLY A 451 -10.26 19.64 -28.42
C GLY A 451 -10.26 21.03 -27.77
N GLN A 452 -9.38 21.28 -26.80
CA GLN A 452 -9.29 22.55 -26.05
C GLN A 452 -8.18 23.47 -26.57
N GLU A 453 -8.14 24.70 -26.03
CA GLU A 453 -6.91 25.47 -26.06
C GLU A 453 -5.78 24.63 -25.43
N PRO A 454 -4.63 24.48 -26.10
CA PRO A 454 -3.50 23.69 -25.63
C PRO A 454 -2.72 24.43 -24.52
N SER A 455 -3.43 24.98 -23.53
CA SER A 455 -2.89 25.81 -22.45
C SER A 455 -3.48 25.40 -21.10
N LEU A 456 -2.64 25.40 -20.06
CA LEU A 456 -3.07 25.26 -18.67
C LEU A 456 -2.86 26.61 -17.97
N ASP A 457 -3.94 27.21 -17.48
CA ASP A 457 -3.89 28.51 -16.80
C ASP A 457 -3.80 28.35 -15.28
N LEU A 458 -2.64 28.71 -14.73
CA LEU A 458 -2.30 28.62 -13.32
C LEU A 458 -2.26 30.01 -12.65
N THR A 459 -2.80 31.04 -13.29
CA THR A 459 -2.87 32.38 -12.70
C THR A 459 -3.58 32.35 -11.35
N GLY A 460 -3.08 33.11 -10.37
CA GLY A 460 -3.67 33.19 -9.02
C GLY A 460 -3.20 32.11 -8.02
N LEU A 461 -2.53 31.03 -8.46
CA LEU A 461 -2.04 29.95 -7.60
C LEU A 461 -0.74 30.28 -6.83
N VAL A 462 -0.68 31.44 -6.18
CA VAL A 462 0.54 32.04 -5.61
C VAL A 462 1.20 31.24 -4.47
N ASN A 463 0.44 30.35 -3.81
CA ASN A 463 0.91 29.50 -2.71
C ASN A 463 1.35 28.10 -3.18
N LEU A 464 1.32 27.82 -4.48
CA LEU A 464 1.69 26.51 -5.02
C LEU A 464 3.17 26.22 -4.76
N LYS A 465 3.45 25.10 -4.08
CA LYS A 465 4.80 24.61 -3.74
C LYS A 465 5.23 23.47 -4.65
N ARG A 466 4.29 22.66 -5.13
CA ARG A 466 4.56 21.51 -5.99
C ARG A 466 3.64 21.54 -7.21
N LEU A 467 4.24 21.50 -8.39
CA LEU A 467 3.54 21.36 -9.65
C LEU A 467 4.08 20.16 -10.40
N ASN A 468 3.21 19.19 -10.68
CA ASN A 468 3.50 18.04 -11.52
C ASN A 468 2.58 18.03 -12.73
N ILE A 469 3.14 18.13 -13.93
CA ILE A 469 2.42 18.05 -15.20
C ILE A 469 2.94 16.84 -15.95
N GLU A 470 2.12 15.81 -16.11
CA GLU A 470 2.53 14.58 -16.80
C GLU A 470 1.64 14.24 -17.99
N TRP A 471 2.16 13.54 -18.99
CA TRP A 471 1.34 12.94 -20.06
C TRP A 471 0.34 13.91 -20.73
N CYS A 472 0.74 15.16 -20.96
CA CYS A 472 -0.05 16.17 -21.65
C CYS A 472 0.47 16.38 -23.08
N PRO A 473 0.08 15.53 -24.07
CA PRO A 473 0.64 15.55 -25.42
C PRO A 473 0.32 16.82 -26.20
N GLU A 474 -0.85 17.41 -26.00
CA GLU A 474 -1.30 18.60 -26.73
C GLU A 474 -0.91 19.90 -26.01
N LEU A 475 -0.44 19.86 -24.75
CA LEU A 475 -0.12 21.06 -23.98
C LEU A 475 1.09 21.78 -24.60
N THR A 476 0.89 23.04 -25.01
CA THR A 476 1.92 23.88 -25.63
C THR A 476 2.47 24.94 -24.69
N GLU A 477 1.65 25.41 -23.73
CA GLU A 477 2.00 26.49 -22.81
C GLU A 477 1.39 26.29 -21.41
N VAL A 478 2.08 26.79 -20.39
CA VAL A 478 1.59 26.86 -19.00
C VAL A 478 1.51 28.35 -18.63
N LYS A 479 0.30 28.92 -18.65
CA LYS A 479 0.07 30.36 -18.38
C LYS A 479 0.14 30.63 -16.88
N GLY A 480 0.68 31.78 -16.50
CA GLY A 480 0.77 32.21 -15.11
C GLY A 480 1.90 31.56 -14.30
N LEU A 481 2.82 30.84 -14.96
CA LEU A 481 3.98 30.23 -14.30
C LEU A 481 4.84 31.28 -13.56
N GLU A 482 4.97 32.48 -14.13
CA GLU A 482 5.68 33.62 -13.54
C GLU A 482 5.14 34.05 -12.15
N GLY A 483 3.88 33.74 -11.84
CA GLY A 483 3.24 34.10 -10.56
C GLY A 483 3.50 33.11 -9.43
N LEU A 484 4.09 31.94 -9.72
CA LEU A 484 4.25 30.83 -8.75
C LEU A 484 5.52 31.00 -7.89
N VAL A 485 5.65 32.15 -7.24
CA VAL A 485 6.86 32.53 -6.47
C VAL A 485 7.18 31.58 -5.29
N SER A 486 6.19 30.84 -4.80
CA SER A 486 6.34 29.85 -3.72
C SER A 486 6.77 28.46 -4.19
N LEU A 487 6.89 28.25 -5.51
CA LEU A 487 7.12 26.93 -6.10
C LEU A 487 8.49 26.39 -5.73
N GLU A 488 8.53 25.19 -5.14
CA GLU A 488 9.75 24.49 -4.74
C GLU A 488 10.09 23.33 -5.68
N LEU A 489 9.09 22.74 -6.33
CA LEU A 489 9.24 21.59 -7.22
C LEU A 489 8.37 21.76 -8.47
N LEU A 490 9.00 21.67 -9.64
CA LEU A 490 8.36 21.67 -10.95
C LEU A 490 8.78 20.41 -11.72
N LEU A 491 7.82 19.52 -11.95
CA LEU A 491 7.98 18.33 -12.78
C LEU A 491 7.11 18.47 -14.02
N VAL A 492 7.72 18.34 -15.19
CA VAL A 492 7.01 18.30 -16.48
C VAL A 492 7.49 17.07 -17.23
N GLU A 493 6.65 16.03 -17.27
CA GLU A 493 6.99 14.75 -17.87
C GLU A 493 6.07 14.43 -19.05
N ARG A 494 6.65 13.94 -20.16
CA ARG A 494 5.90 13.46 -21.34
C ARG A 494 4.91 14.50 -21.88
N CYS A 495 5.37 15.76 -21.95
CA CYS A 495 4.67 16.87 -22.57
C CYS A 495 5.39 17.28 -23.87
N PRO A 496 5.29 16.48 -24.96
CA PRO A 496 6.08 16.64 -26.17
C PRO A 496 5.84 17.96 -26.93
N SER A 497 4.69 18.62 -26.74
CA SER A 497 4.32 19.85 -27.47
C SER A 497 4.76 21.15 -26.78
N ILE A 498 5.20 21.09 -25.51
CA ILE A 498 5.71 22.25 -24.79
C ILE A 498 7.01 22.73 -25.46
N ARG A 499 7.01 23.99 -25.90
CA ARG A 499 8.17 24.60 -26.58
C ARG A 499 9.04 25.43 -25.65
N GLN A 500 8.43 26.05 -24.65
CA GLN A 500 9.04 26.97 -23.69
C GLN A 500 8.28 26.92 -22.37
N LEU A 501 8.95 27.37 -21.30
CA LEU A 501 8.34 27.63 -20.00
C LEU A 501 8.61 29.11 -19.65
N PRO A 502 7.73 30.04 -20.06
CA PRO A 502 7.92 31.46 -19.77
C PRO A 502 7.84 31.71 -18.26
N GLY A 503 8.51 32.75 -17.76
CA GLY A 503 8.42 33.12 -16.35
C GLY A 503 9.32 32.34 -15.38
N LEU A 504 10.14 31.38 -15.86
CA LEU A 504 11.10 30.65 -15.02
C LEU A 504 12.02 31.58 -14.20
N SER A 505 12.30 32.80 -14.66
CA SER A 505 13.13 33.77 -13.93
C SER A 505 12.57 34.20 -12.57
N GLU A 506 11.26 34.08 -12.37
CA GLU A 506 10.55 34.57 -11.17
C GLU A 506 10.45 33.50 -10.07
N LEU A 507 10.75 32.23 -10.38
CA LEU A 507 10.61 31.09 -9.47
C LEU A 507 11.78 30.98 -8.46
N SER A 508 12.04 32.05 -7.72
CA SER A 508 13.20 32.19 -6.83
C SER A 508 13.34 31.12 -5.74
N ASN A 509 12.25 30.44 -5.35
CA ASN A 509 12.24 29.36 -4.36
C ASN A 509 12.39 27.95 -4.97
N LEU A 510 12.48 27.83 -6.30
CA LEU A 510 12.51 26.54 -6.98
C LEU A 510 13.78 25.76 -6.61
N LYS A 511 13.60 24.56 -6.04
CA LYS A 511 14.69 23.66 -5.61
C LYS A 511 14.90 22.53 -6.62
N GLU A 512 13.83 22.07 -7.26
CA GLU A 512 13.89 20.97 -8.22
C GLU A 512 13.12 21.30 -9.50
N LEU A 513 13.81 21.17 -10.64
CA LEU A 513 13.25 21.25 -11.98
C LEU A 513 13.58 19.96 -12.75
N SER A 514 12.54 19.22 -13.14
CA SER A 514 12.68 18.02 -13.97
C SER A 514 11.82 18.13 -15.21
N LEU A 515 12.45 18.05 -16.38
CA LEU A 515 11.80 18.04 -17.68
C LEU A 515 12.17 16.72 -18.38
N CYS A 516 11.19 15.84 -18.50
CA CYS A 516 11.36 14.51 -19.06
C CYS A 516 10.51 14.35 -20.32
N PHE A 517 11.06 13.88 -21.42
CA PHE A 517 10.31 13.66 -22.67
C PHE A 517 9.56 14.91 -23.19
N CYS A 518 10.16 16.10 -23.04
CA CYS A 518 9.67 17.34 -23.62
C CYS A 518 10.30 17.55 -25.01
N GLU A 519 9.74 16.89 -26.02
CA GLU A 519 10.37 16.75 -27.34
C GLU A 519 10.53 18.07 -28.10
N SER A 520 9.56 18.99 -28.00
CA SER A 520 9.56 20.28 -28.70
C SER A 520 10.23 21.42 -27.92
N LEU A 521 10.75 21.16 -26.71
CA LEU A 521 11.34 22.18 -25.86
C LEU A 521 12.66 22.70 -26.48
N ILE A 522 12.71 23.99 -26.80
CA ILE A 522 13.81 24.60 -27.59
C ILE A 522 14.86 25.25 -26.67
N ASP A 523 14.40 25.90 -25.59
CA ASP A 523 15.25 26.60 -24.63
C ASP A 523 14.63 26.62 -23.22
N LEU A 524 15.40 27.14 -22.27
CA LEU A 524 15.01 27.35 -20.87
C LEU A 524 15.37 28.77 -20.44
N ALA A 525 14.82 29.78 -21.13
CA ALA A 525 15.09 31.18 -20.82
C ALA A 525 14.80 31.50 -19.34
N GLY A 526 15.71 32.26 -18.69
CA GLY A 526 15.55 32.68 -17.29
C GLY A 526 16.05 31.68 -16.25
N ILE A 527 16.35 30.43 -16.60
CA ILE A 527 16.83 29.40 -15.66
C ILE A 527 18.07 29.83 -14.87
N ASN A 528 18.91 30.69 -15.44
CA ASN A 528 20.14 31.20 -14.83
C ASN A 528 19.91 32.11 -13.62
N ARG A 529 18.66 32.53 -13.34
CA ARG A 529 18.29 33.32 -12.16
C ARG A 529 17.81 32.47 -10.97
N LEU A 530 17.68 31.16 -11.14
CA LEU A 530 17.18 30.24 -10.11
C LEU A 530 18.26 29.88 -9.07
N GLU A 531 18.67 30.84 -8.25
CA GLU A 531 19.77 30.65 -7.30
C GLU A 531 19.51 29.55 -6.26
N SER A 532 18.24 29.27 -5.93
CA SER A 532 17.83 28.20 -5.01
C SER A 532 17.85 26.80 -5.62
N LEU A 533 18.04 26.67 -6.94
CA LEU A 533 17.92 25.39 -7.64
C LEU A 533 19.01 24.42 -7.21
N GLN A 534 18.59 23.24 -6.78
CA GLN A 534 19.44 22.16 -6.26
C GLN A 534 19.57 21.01 -7.25
N LYS A 535 18.50 20.72 -7.99
CA LYS A 535 18.42 19.62 -8.95
C LYS A 535 17.84 20.10 -10.28
N LEU A 536 18.57 19.85 -11.36
CA LEU A 536 18.13 20.08 -12.73
C LEU A 536 18.26 18.77 -13.52
N SER A 537 17.15 18.29 -14.07
CA SER A 537 17.11 17.11 -14.93
C SER A 537 16.42 17.43 -16.25
N LEU A 538 17.14 17.21 -17.35
CA LEU A 538 16.61 17.24 -18.72
C LEU A 538 16.84 15.85 -19.32
N ASP A 539 15.82 14.98 -19.27
CA ASP A 539 15.84 13.66 -19.89
C ASP A 539 14.99 13.66 -21.15
N LYS A 540 15.55 13.20 -22.27
CA LYS A 540 14.89 13.13 -23.58
C LYS A 540 14.25 14.46 -24.00
N CYS A 541 14.98 15.56 -23.87
CA CYS A 541 14.65 16.87 -24.45
C CYS A 541 15.53 17.13 -25.69
N PRO A 542 15.26 16.48 -26.84
CA PRO A 542 16.15 16.46 -28.00
C PRO A 542 16.36 17.83 -28.68
N SER A 543 15.34 18.68 -28.70
CA SER A 543 15.33 19.96 -29.44
C SER A 543 16.06 21.11 -28.73
N ILE A 544 16.54 20.89 -27.51
CA ILE A 544 17.34 21.88 -26.80
C ILE A 544 18.71 21.99 -27.47
N THR A 545 18.96 23.11 -28.14
CA THR A 545 20.22 23.38 -28.86
C THR A 545 21.28 24.06 -27.99
N ARG A 546 20.83 24.88 -27.02
CA ARG A 546 21.65 25.62 -26.07
C ARG A 546 20.91 25.81 -24.74
N LEU A 547 21.66 25.92 -23.65
CA LEU A 547 21.15 26.38 -22.35
C LEU A 547 21.69 27.78 -22.07
N PRO A 548 20.96 28.63 -21.31
CA PRO A 548 21.53 29.88 -20.81
C PRO A 548 22.78 29.63 -19.95
N ASN A 549 23.58 30.68 -19.75
CA ASN A 549 24.77 30.62 -18.90
C ASN A 549 24.39 30.19 -17.47
N LEU A 550 24.85 29.01 -17.05
CA LEU A 550 24.44 28.36 -15.79
C LEU A 550 25.19 28.86 -14.55
N SER A 551 26.10 29.84 -14.68
CA SER A 551 26.97 30.30 -13.58
C SER A 551 26.23 30.86 -12.36
N GLY A 552 24.96 31.27 -12.53
CA GLY A 552 24.11 31.72 -11.43
C GLY A 552 23.60 30.60 -10.50
N LEU A 553 23.66 29.33 -10.94
CA LEU A 553 23.09 28.18 -10.22
C LEU A 553 24.03 27.61 -9.13
N LYS A 554 24.42 28.46 -8.17
CA LYS A 554 25.46 28.14 -7.17
C LYS A 554 25.10 27.00 -6.22
N ASN A 555 23.81 26.72 -6.01
CA ASN A 555 23.32 25.64 -5.13
C ASN A 555 23.06 24.31 -5.87
N LEU A 556 23.25 24.27 -7.20
CA LEU A 556 22.98 23.09 -8.00
C LEU A 556 23.98 21.98 -7.65
N TRP A 557 23.48 20.87 -7.09
CA TRP A 557 24.30 19.71 -6.76
C TRP A 557 24.14 18.55 -7.76
N TYR A 558 23.02 18.52 -8.50
CA TYR A 558 22.72 17.51 -9.51
C TYR A 558 22.35 18.15 -10.85
N LEU A 559 23.08 17.78 -11.92
CA LEU A 559 22.78 18.13 -13.30
C LEU A 559 22.72 16.88 -14.17
N GLU A 560 21.55 16.59 -14.73
CA GLU A 560 21.35 15.53 -15.71
C GLU A 560 20.87 16.10 -17.06
N LEU A 561 21.57 15.70 -18.12
CA LEU A 561 21.33 16.08 -19.50
C LEU A 561 21.37 14.81 -20.35
N LYS A 562 20.32 14.01 -20.26
CA LYS A 562 20.23 12.72 -20.94
C LYS A 562 19.38 12.87 -22.20
N GLY A 563 19.91 12.45 -23.34
CA GLY A 563 19.18 12.49 -24.61
C GLY A 563 18.91 13.90 -25.15
N CYS A 564 19.58 14.95 -24.66
CA CYS A 564 19.62 16.26 -25.30
C CYS A 564 20.53 16.19 -26.54
N ILE A 565 20.00 15.62 -27.62
CA ILE A 565 20.80 15.22 -28.79
C ILE A 565 21.34 16.40 -29.60
N GLU A 566 20.63 17.54 -29.61
CA GLU A 566 21.02 18.75 -30.35
C GLU A 566 21.85 19.74 -29.52
N LEU A 567 21.98 19.52 -28.21
CA LEU A 567 22.76 20.38 -27.32
C LEU A 567 24.22 20.44 -27.77
N THR A 568 24.71 21.65 -28.06
CA THR A 568 26.04 21.88 -28.66
C THR A 568 27.14 22.15 -27.64
N GLY A 569 26.81 22.75 -26.50
CA GLY A 569 27.76 23.07 -25.44
C GLY A 569 27.07 23.44 -24.13
N LEU A 570 27.88 23.63 -23.09
CA LEU A 570 27.44 24.15 -21.80
C LEU A 570 28.25 25.39 -21.43
N GLU A 571 27.56 26.50 -21.20
CA GLU A 571 28.17 27.77 -20.78
C GLU A 571 27.99 28.00 -19.28
N GLY A 572 28.98 28.60 -18.62
CA GLY A 572 28.89 28.97 -17.20
C GLY A 572 29.02 27.81 -16.22
N VAL A 573 29.39 26.61 -16.68
CA VAL A 573 29.58 25.42 -15.82
C VAL A 573 30.64 25.66 -14.73
N GLU A 574 31.63 26.52 -15.00
CA GLU A 574 32.64 26.94 -14.02
C GLU A 574 32.07 27.64 -12.78
N GLY A 575 30.84 28.18 -12.84
CA GLY A 575 30.17 28.79 -11.70
C GLY A 575 29.40 27.81 -10.81
N LEU A 576 29.30 26.52 -11.16
CA LEU A 576 28.51 25.52 -10.43
C LEU A 576 29.29 24.93 -9.24
N GLU A 577 29.61 25.77 -8.25
CA GLU A 577 30.49 25.47 -7.12
C GLU A 577 30.00 24.32 -6.21
N SER A 578 28.69 24.05 -6.19
CA SER A 578 28.06 22.99 -5.39
C SER A 578 27.84 21.68 -6.14
N LEU A 579 28.19 21.62 -7.44
CA LEU A 579 27.87 20.47 -8.28
C LEU A 579 28.61 19.21 -7.82
N ARG A 580 27.85 18.16 -7.52
CA ARG A 580 28.38 16.84 -7.09
C ARG A 580 28.23 15.78 -8.17
N GLU A 581 27.16 15.87 -8.95
CA GLU A 581 26.87 14.89 -10.00
C GLU A 581 26.55 15.58 -11.32
N LEU A 582 27.31 15.22 -12.36
CA LEU A 582 27.11 15.65 -13.73
C LEU A 582 26.93 14.44 -14.65
N ASN A 583 25.74 14.30 -15.22
CA ASN A 583 25.35 13.20 -16.09
C ASN A 583 25.03 13.71 -17.50
N LEU A 584 25.86 13.32 -18.47
CA LEU A 584 25.70 13.58 -19.90
C LEU A 584 25.61 12.24 -20.62
N HIS A 585 24.41 11.87 -21.06
CA HIS A 585 24.19 10.60 -21.77
C HIS A 585 23.50 10.86 -23.10
N ASP A 586 24.03 10.33 -24.21
CA ASP A 586 23.49 10.51 -25.56
C ASP A 586 23.35 11.99 -26.02
N CYS A 587 24.12 12.93 -25.46
CA CYS A 587 24.27 14.29 -26.00
C CYS A 587 25.14 14.28 -27.25
N LYS A 588 24.56 13.86 -28.38
CA LYS A 588 25.32 13.56 -29.61
C LYS A 588 26.01 14.77 -30.22
N SER A 589 25.43 15.95 -30.09
CA SER A 589 25.92 17.19 -30.72
C SER A 589 26.91 17.97 -29.88
N ILE A 590 27.10 17.62 -28.60
CA ILE A 590 27.93 18.40 -27.69
C ILE A 590 29.39 18.34 -28.12
N THR A 591 30.02 19.49 -28.36
CA THR A 591 31.42 19.60 -28.82
C THR A 591 32.37 19.96 -27.68
N GLU A 592 31.88 20.70 -26.69
CA GLU A 592 32.63 21.15 -25.52
C GLU A 592 31.72 21.27 -24.28
N LEU A 593 32.30 21.17 -23.08
CA LEU A 593 31.59 21.29 -21.79
C LEU A 593 31.91 22.59 -21.04
N GLY A 594 32.62 23.52 -21.70
CA GLY A 594 33.21 24.68 -21.05
C GLY A 594 34.37 24.32 -20.13
N ASN A 595 34.75 25.28 -19.29
CA ASN A 595 35.80 25.17 -18.29
C ASN A 595 35.25 24.49 -17.01
N LEU A 596 35.83 23.35 -16.60
CA LEU A 596 35.37 22.61 -15.42
C LEU A 596 36.16 22.92 -14.13
N SER A 597 37.11 23.86 -14.16
CA SER A 597 37.96 24.21 -12.98
C SER A 597 37.18 24.59 -11.72
N GLY A 598 36.00 25.20 -11.86
CA GLY A 598 35.16 25.59 -10.73
C GLY A 598 34.44 24.43 -10.02
N LEU A 599 34.41 23.23 -10.62
CA LEU A 599 33.67 22.07 -10.10
C LEU A 599 34.46 21.31 -9.01
N LYS A 600 34.79 21.98 -7.91
CA LYS A 600 35.66 21.45 -6.84
C LYS A 600 35.02 20.29 -6.06
N LYS A 601 33.70 20.31 -5.89
CA LYS A 601 32.89 19.31 -5.17
C LYS A 601 32.37 18.17 -6.04
N LEU A 602 32.81 18.08 -7.30
CA LEU A 602 32.31 17.08 -8.23
C LEU A 602 32.72 15.68 -7.80
N GLU A 603 31.77 14.86 -7.39
CA GLU A 603 31.98 13.48 -6.94
C GLU A 603 31.82 12.47 -8.09
N ARG A 604 30.87 12.73 -9.01
CA ARG A 604 30.47 11.82 -10.09
C ARG A 604 30.37 12.55 -11.42
N LEU A 605 31.11 12.04 -12.41
CA LEU A 605 31.04 12.47 -13.79
C LEU A 605 30.76 11.30 -14.73
N ASN A 606 29.63 11.36 -15.43
CA ASN A 606 29.24 10.37 -16.42
C ASN A 606 29.05 11.03 -17.79
N ILE A 607 29.83 10.61 -18.78
CA ILE A 607 29.78 11.09 -20.16
C ILE A 607 29.77 9.89 -21.10
N LEU A 608 28.60 9.54 -21.62
CA LEU A 608 28.37 8.40 -22.51
C LEU A 608 27.59 8.81 -23.75
N GLY A 609 27.88 8.22 -24.91
CA GLY A 609 27.12 8.49 -26.14
C GLY A 609 27.31 9.91 -26.71
N CYS A 610 28.20 10.72 -26.12
CA CYS A 610 28.46 12.10 -26.52
C CYS A 610 29.42 12.16 -27.71
N LYS A 611 28.95 11.77 -28.91
CA LYS A 611 29.80 11.44 -30.08
C LYS A 611 30.67 12.58 -30.63
N LYS A 612 30.24 13.84 -30.54
CA LYS A 612 31.03 14.98 -31.03
C LYS A 612 32.03 15.53 -30.00
N LEU A 613 31.89 15.18 -28.72
CA LEU A 613 32.78 15.67 -27.67
C LEU A 613 34.19 15.13 -27.86
N ILE A 614 35.15 16.02 -28.05
CA ILE A 614 36.54 15.66 -28.39
C ILE A 614 37.36 15.45 -27.12
N GLU A 615 37.18 16.33 -26.13
CA GLU A 615 37.96 16.39 -24.91
C GLU A 615 37.14 16.96 -23.75
N VAL A 616 37.66 16.79 -22.54
CA VAL A 616 37.13 17.41 -21.32
C VAL A 616 38.31 18.07 -20.63
N ASN A 617 38.23 19.38 -20.40
CA ASN A 617 39.35 20.20 -19.95
C ASN A 617 39.22 20.55 -18.46
N ARG A 618 40.36 20.72 -17.79
CA ARG A 618 40.51 21.16 -16.39
C ARG A 618 39.78 20.30 -15.33
N LEU A 619 39.71 18.99 -15.56
CA LEU A 619 39.19 18.00 -14.58
C LEU A 619 40.16 17.69 -13.42
N ASP A 620 41.42 18.10 -13.55
CA ASP A 620 42.46 17.90 -12.55
C ASP A 620 42.27 18.74 -11.28
N GLU A 621 41.37 19.74 -11.32
CA GLU A 621 41.01 20.60 -10.19
C GLU A 621 39.82 20.06 -9.36
N SER A 622 39.13 19.02 -9.82
CA SER A 622 38.05 18.35 -9.06
C SER A 622 38.63 17.34 -8.06
N GLU A 623 38.96 17.81 -6.86
CA GLU A 623 39.63 17.00 -5.81
C GLU A 623 38.73 15.87 -5.25
N GLU A 624 37.41 16.03 -5.32
CA GLU A 624 36.44 15.09 -4.74
C GLU A 624 35.96 14.00 -5.72
N LEU A 625 36.50 13.95 -6.94
CA LEU A 625 36.02 13.05 -7.98
C LEU A 625 36.29 11.57 -7.65
N ARG A 626 35.22 10.83 -7.36
CA ARG A 626 35.25 9.40 -7.00
C ARG A 626 34.83 8.50 -8.14
N TYR A 627 33.90 8.96 -8.97
CA TYR A 627 33.35 8.18 -10.08
C TYR A 627 33.54 8.93 -11.39
N LEU A 628 34.27 8.31 -12.31
CA LEU A 628 34.47 8.83 -13.66
C LEU A 628 34.14 7.77 -14.70
N ARG A 629 33.04 7.96 -15.42
CA ARG A 629 32.65 7.14 -16.54
C ARG A 629 32.63 7.98 -17.80
N ILE A 630 33.59 7.75 -18.68
CA ILE A 630 33.74 8.48 -19.95
C ILE A 630 34.07 7.52 -21.09
N GLU A 631 33.72 7.91 -22.32
CA GLU A 631 34.07 7.11 -23.50
C GLU A 631 35.58 6.89 -23.65
N ARG A 632 35.97 5.68 -24.10
CA ARG A 632 37.38 5.29 -24.28
C ARG A 632 38.17 6.27 -25.16
N ARG A 633 37.53 6.88 -26.17
CA ARG A 633 38.18 7.83 -27.09
C ARG A 633 38.59 9.13 -26.41
N ILE A 634 37.72 9.72 -25.59
CA ILE A 634 37.98 10.94 -24.82
C ILE A 634 39.07 10.67 -23.78
N ARG A 635 38.96 9.52 -23.11
CA ARG A 635 39.93 9.06 -22.11
C ARG A 635 41.35 8.94 -22.65
N ARG A 636 41.52 8.47 -23.89
CA ARG A 636 42.84 8.36 -24.54
C ARG A 636 43.47 9.74 -24.78
N ARG A 637 42.68 10.74 -25.18
CA ARG A 637 43.15 12.12 -25.40
C ARG A 637 43.59 12.78 -24.10
N MET A 638 42.81 12.65 -23.02
CA MET A 638 43.19 13.19 -21.71
C MET A 638 44.53 12.62 -21.19
N ARG A 639 44.76 11.31 -21.38
CA ARG A 639 46.04 10.68 -20.98
C ARG A 639 47.26 11.21 -21.74
N ARG A 640 47.10 11.59 -23.03
CA ARG A 640 48.22 12.11 -23.85
C ARG A 640 48.72 13.48 -23.40
N ARG A 641 47.88 14.27 -22.70
CA ARG A 641 48.20 15.62 -22.21
C ARG A 641 48.76 15.68 -20.78
N LYS A 642 49.17 14.55 -20.19
CA LYS A 642 49.70 14.48 -18.80
C LYS A 642 48.76 15.04 -17.71
N MET A 643 47.43 15.00 -17.90
CA MET A 643 46.49 15.21 -16.79
C MET A 643 46.70 14.11 -15.74
N ARG A 644 47.43 14.41 -14.67
CA ARG A 644 47.64 13.52 -13.52
C ARG A 644 46.41 13.60 -12.62
N MET A 645 45.29 13.03 -13.04
CA MET A 645 44.16 12.86 -12.14
C MET A 645 44.56 11.96 -10.96
N ARG A 646 44.44 12.48 -9.73
CA ARG A 646 44.60 11.72 -8.47
C ARG A 646 43.40 10.78 -8.22
N VAL A 647 42.86 10.12 -9.25
CA VAL A 647 41.76 9.15 -9.06
C VAL A 647 42.37 7.84 -8.55
N LYS A 648 42.51 7.72 -7.23
CA LYS A 648 43.13 6.58 -6.54
C LYS A 648 42.33 5.27 -6.59
N HIS A 649 41.18 5.20 -7.26
CA HIS A 649 40.50 3.93 -7.55
C HIS A 649 40.01 3.85 -8.98
N LEU A 650 40.92 3.48 -9.88
CA LEU A 650 40.52 2.82 -11.10
C LEU A 650 40.26 1.34 -10.83
N ALA A 651 39.19 1.03 -10.11
CA ALA A 651 38.75 -0.34 -9.97
C ALA A 651 38.24 -0.84 -11.33
N LYS A 652 38.68 -2.05 -11.67
CA LYS A 652 38.31 -2.83 -12.86
C LYS A 652 36.80 -2.72 -13.14
N SER A 653 36.48 -2.54 -14.42
CA SER A 653 35.19 -2.91 -14.99
C SER A 653 34.90 -4.38 -14.65
N VAL A 654 34.21 -4.62 -13.54
CA VAL A 654 33.47 -5.85 -13.32
C VAL A 654 32.17 -5.68 -14.09
N ALA A 655 31.94 -6.58 -15.04
CA ALA A 655 30.62 -6.82 -15.57
C ALA A 655 29.72 -7.25 -14.40
N ALA A 656 29.05 -6.28 -13.78
CA ALA A 656 28.03 -6.55 -12.79
C ALA A 656 26.69 -6.43 -13.51
N ARG A 657 26.05 -7.59 -13.65
CA ARG A 657 24.62 -7.78 -13.90
C ARG A 657 23.81 -6.82 -13.03
N PHE A 658 23.47 -5.66 -13.59
CA PHE A 658 22.22 -4.96 -13.36
C PHE A 658 21.84 -4.40 -14.72
N GLY A 659 20.86 -5.06 -15.34
CA GLY A 659 20.27 -4.59 -16.58
C GLY A 659 19.70 -3.19 -16.42
N ASN A 660 19.45 -2.55 -17.55
CA ASN A 660 18.30 -1.68 -17.78
C ASN A 660 17.40 -1.53 -16.54
N ARG A 661 17.77 -0.65 -15.61
CA ARG A 661 16.80 -0.02 -14.74
C ARG A 661 16.51 1.29 -15.42
N LEU A 662 15.34 1.29 -16.06
CA LEU A 662 14.49 2.45 -16.25
C LEU A 662 14.82 3.55 -15.24
N CYS A 663 14.76 4.82 -15.69
CA CYS A 663 14.57 5.92 -14.75
C CYS A 663 13.47 5.51 -13.76
N CYS A 664 13.86 5.29 -12.51
CA CYS A 664 12.92 5.32 -11.41
C CYS A 664 12.64 6.80 -11.12
N CYS A 665 11.87 7.45 -11.99
CA CYS A 665 10.73 8.24 -11.53
C CYS A 665 9.55 7.25 -11.54
N ILE A 666 9.59 6.28 -10.61
CA ILE A 666 8.42 5.48 -10.25
C ILE A 666 8.02 6.02 -8.89
N HIS A 667 7.10 6.98 -8.87
CA HIS A 667 6.10 6.95 -7.80
C HIS A 667 5.23 5.71 -8.04
N PRO A 668 4.83 4.98 -6.98
CA PRO A 668 4.18 3.69 -7.11
C PRO A 668 2.75 3.90 -7.62
N GLY A 669 2.58 3.83 -8.93
CA GLY A 669 1.27 3.99 -9.55
C GLY A 669 1.33 3.75 -11.04
N TYR A 670 0.82 2.58 -11.44
CA TYR A 670 0.25 2.31 -12.77
C TYR A 670 1.14 1.73 -13.88
N ASN A 671 0.91 0.43 -14.08
CA ASN A 671 1.10 -0.30 -15.33
C ASN A 671 0.30 0.34 -16.49
N THR A 672 0.94 0.41 -17.65
CA THR A 672 0.35 0.71 -18.97
C THR A 672 -0.30 -0.54 -19.55
N ALA A 673 -1.51 -0.40 -20.11
CA ALA A 673 -2.17 -1.41 -20.94
C ALA A 673 -2.07 -1.01 -22.42
N THR A 674 -1.67 -1.96 -23.27
CA THR A 674 -2.03 -2.01 -24.70
C THR A 674 -2.56 -3.42 -24.99
N ALA A 675 -3.67 -3.48 -25.71
CA ALA A 675 -4.61 -4.58 -25.81
C ALA A 675 -4.14 -5.82 -26.59
N ALA A 676 -4.50 -7.01 -26.10
CA ALA A 676 -5.30 -8.03 -26.80
C ALA A 676 -5.40 -9.33 -25.96
N GLY A 677 -6.62 -9.88 -25.80
CA GLY A 677 -6.87 -11.28 -25.49
C GLY A 677 -7.07 -11.68 -24.02
N THR A 678 -8.34 -11.69 -23.60
CA THR A 678 -8.96 -12.56 -22.58
C THR A 678 -8.06 -13.52 -21.78
N THR A 679 -7.98 -13.29 -20.46
CA THR A 679 -8.16 -14.33 -19.42
C THR A 679 -8.25 -13.66 -18.05
N THR A 680 -9.25 -14.09 -17.29
CA THR A 680 -9.62 -13.67 -15.94
C THR A 680 -8.50 -13.93 -14.93
N LEU A 681 -8.07 -12.91 -14.20
CA LEU A 681 -7.23 -13.04 -13.00
C LEU A 681 -7.84 -12.22 -11.88
N SER A 682 -8.27 -12.94 -10.85
CA SER A 682 -9.01 -12.48 -9.69
C SER A 682 -8.16 -11.62 -8.75
N ALA A 683 -8.83 -10.64 -8.14
CA ALA A 683 -8.31 -9.73 -7.14
C ALA A 683 -8.06 -10.44 -5.80
N ALA A 684 -6.95 -11.18 -5.69
CA ALA A 684 -6.56 -11.88 -4.46
C ALA A 684 -5.11 -11.59 -3.98
N ASN A 685 -4.44 -10.53 -4.46
CA ASN A 685 -3.02 -10.30 -4.12
C ASN A 685 -2.68 -8.88 -3.61
N TYR A 686 -3.62 -8.15 -3.00
CA TYR A 686 -3.33 -6.82 -2.41
C TYR A 686 -2.97 -6.81 -0.92
N ALA A 687 -2.78 -7.99 -0.31
CA ALA A 687 -2.23 -8.10 1.03
C ALA A 687 -0.96 -8.97 0.96
N ILE A 688 0.21 -8.35 0.87
CA ILE A 688 1.55 -8.78 1.33
C ILE A 688 2.53 -7.72 0.82
N ILE A 689 2.61 -6.54 1.45
CA ILE A 689 3.85 -5.75 1.62
C ILE A 689 3.65 -4.84 2.85
N LYS A 690 3.61 -5.45 4.05
CA LYS A 690 3.94 -4.85 5.35
C LYS A 690 3.88 -5.96 6.41
N ALA A 691 4.96 -6.73 6.50
CA ALA A 691 5.30 -7.58 7.63
C ALA A 691 6.83 -7.65 7.70
#